data_AF-A0A2H3I5H8-F1
#
_entry.id   AF-A0A2H3I5H8-F1
#
_cell.length_a   1.000
_cell.length_b   1.000
_cell.length_c   1.000
_cell.angle_alpha   90.00
_cell.angle_beta   90.00
_cell.angle_gamma   90.00
#
_symmetry.space_group_name_H-M   'P 1'
#
loop_
_entity.id
_entity.type
_entity.pdbx_description
1 polymer ?
#
loop_
_entity_poly.entity_id
_entity_poly.type
_entity_poly.pdbx_seq_one_letter_code
_entity_poly.pdbx_strand_id
1 'polypeptide(L)'
;MQSQPLYTLGPFWSSELNKDSQLNIFVSDKHFQIELKASNFEASPTLLAEYLRHLERLEPDYLPHSNEEFEDPLEGLADWALGCFKPIFQKISPLRIDRNYALHDCLFPNVLHYSLCADETRLLPVFLDRVGRERLLGTLLPESQELDYYSFPTYRPDEIQVPVPDGSSALPAVPRKVYIKGQQLAFFKSVNTGDVNSTFRELRAYAKIKTFSQPVNTCKLYGIVQIPSSGRIVGLLLSYIESDNRTLLCAGKDPRYASMRQKWTDQITRTVEELHAHGVVWGDAKPDNVLIDVQDDACLIDFGGGYTRGWVNKELANTTEGDLHGLRRISEWLSGHFPTRSSKSGNGPGKTDLRDIRRNGGEHISPDSPRSTDFLYFSLSRFSSHRILSCKHASFVPSLLYTSPNPDIQTKMPQQLISRNVDPYHNDPSKLYLGYREQDYKKPWAKYFNPNVALISDEVEKGLICSPWASPLGYGPSEAHDRLLRPGYETIENGFVATKEGTTMIAVRTDMGDGEKHHLLLTGEIYKLWHPQAHQYTWRNPDELDITHKSSYAERYIGIFSFINEYLGSHCTDLTVAFIDPKELGIEKEKWPKMGIETMVCARIGTPGQGHITENFDGKSYLIHQIRRGQDGKRELRSRFWLPAPEGAARDLMVHCGMEMSHLATFLPALFEEFKYTL
;
A
#
# COMPACT_ATOMS: atom_id res chain seq x y z
N MET A 1 -17.00 -20.63 35.27
CA MET A 1 -16.17 -21.30 34.25
C MET A 1 -16.83 -21.07 32.90
N GLN A 2 -16.36 -20.10 32.11
CA GLN A 2 -16.79 -19.99 30.71
C GLN A 2 -16.23 -21.20 29.95
N SER A 3 -17.09 -21.92 29.24
CA SER A 3 -16.68 -23.00 28.35
C SER A 3 -15.76 -22.43 27.27
N GLN A 4 -14.60 -23.04 27.03
CA GLN A 4 -13.72 -22.64 25.92
C GLN A 4 -14.49 -22.61 24.58
N PRO A 5 -14.25 -21.60 23.73
CA PRO A 5 -14.89 -21.52 22.43
C PRO A 5 -14.49 -22.73 21.57
N LEU A 6 -15.46 -23.25 20.80
CA LEU A 6 -15.27 -24.37 19.87
C LEU A 6 -14.38 -24.01 18.66
N TYR A 7 -13.86 -22.79 18.60
CA TYR A 7 -13.11 -22.26 17.48
C TYR A 7 -11.94 -21.40 17.93
N THR A 8 -11.04 -21.13 16.99
CA THR A 8 -9.98 -20.13 17.09
C THR A 8 -10.17 -19.06 16.01
N LEU A 9 -9.97 -17.80 16.38
CA LEU A 9 -10.04 -16.67 15.44
C LEU A 9 -8.75 -16.59 14.61
N GLY A 10 -8.92 -16.43 13.30
CA GLY A 10 -7.85 -16.13 12.35
C GLY A 10 -7.83 -14.67 11.92
N PRO A 11 -7.06 -14.37 10.86
CA PRO A 11 -6.98 -13.01 10.32
C PRO A 11 -8.34 -12.47 9.91
N PHE A 12 -8.66 -11.25 10.34
CA PHE A 12 -9.86 -10.53 9.94
C PHE A 12 -9.52 -9.52 8.84
N TRP A 13 -10.44 -9.35 7.89
CA TRP A 13 -10.35 -8.33 6.85
C TRP A 13 -11.67 -7.58 6.75
N SER A 14 -11.61 -6.26 6.55
CA SER A 14 -12.78 -5.43 6.25
C SER A 14 -12.43 -4.34 5.23
N SER A 15 -13.35 -4.07 4.33
CA SER A 15 -13.29 -3.01 3.34
C SER A 15 -13.75 -1.67 3.92
N GLU A 16 -12.95 -0.63 3.78
CA GLU A 16 -13.35 0.73 4.16
C GLU A 16 -14.39 1.33 3.19
N LEU A 17 -14.48 0.81 1.95
CA LEU A 17 -15.34 1.35 0.89
C LEU A 17 -16.80 0.93 1.04
N ASN A 18 -17.04 -0.37 1.22
CA ASN A 18 -18.39 -0.95 1.22
C ASN A 18 -18.72 -1.71 2.51
N LYS A 19 -17.79 -1.69 3.48
CA LYS A 19 -17.93 -2.37 4.76
C LYS A 19 -18.13 -3.88 4.64
N ASP A 20 -17.80 -4.49 3.50
CA ASP A 20 -17.74 -5.95 3.39
C ASP A 20 -16.56 -6.46 4.24
N SER A 21 -16.76 -7.56 4.94
CA SER A 21 -15.72 -8.16 5.78
C SER A 21 -15.66 -9.66 5.65
N GLN A 22 -14.57 -10.23 6.18
CA GLN A 22 -14.32 -11.65 6.17
C GLN A 22 -13.81 -12.10 7.54
N LEU A 23 -14.54 -13.04 8.14
CA LEU A 23 -14.11 -13.77 9.32
C LEU A 23 -13.46 -15.08 8.89
N ASN A 24 -12.25 -15.34 9.38
CA ASN A 24 -11.55 -16.60 9.20
C ASN A 24 -11.57 -17.36 10.52
N ILE A 25 -12.30 -18.46 10.58
CA ILE A 25 -12.55 -19.23 11.81
C ILE A 25 -11.97 -20.63 11.66
N PHE A 26 -11.25 -21.10 12.67
CA PHE A 26 -10.63 -22.42 12.66
C PHE A 26 -11.36 -23.32 13.66
N VAL A 27 -11.76 -24.50 13.21
CA VAL A 27 -12.45 -25.50 14.04
C VAL A 27 -11.86 -26.86 13.73
N SER A 28 -11.29 -27.53 14.73
CA SER A 28 -10.53 -28.77 14.52
C SER A 28 -9.44 -28.56 13.44
N ASP A 29 -9.46 -29.35 12.37
CA ASP A 29 -8.55 -29.26 11.22
C ASP A 29 -9.11 -28.46 10.03
N LYS A 30 -10.20 -27.69 10.24
CA LYS A 30 -10.94 -27.00 9.18
C LYS A 30 -10.83 -25.49 9.31
N HIS A 31 -10.81 -24.83 8.16
CA HIS A 31 -10.86 -23.38 8.04
C HIS A 31 -12.20 -22.96 7.45
N PHE A 32 -12.95 -22.15 8.18
CA PHE A 32 -14.19 -21.51 7.73
C PHE A 32 -13.87 -20.10 7.28
N GLN A 33 -14.10 -19.82 6.01
CA GLN A 33 -14.00 -18.48 5.45
C GLN A 33 -15.41 -17.92 5.28
N ILE A 34 -15.79 -16.97 6.14
CA ILE A 34 -17.15 -16.44 6.23
C ILE A 34 -17.17 -15.03 5.65
N GLU A 35 -17.87 -14.83 4.55
CA GLU A 35 -18.12 -13.54 3.90
C GLU A 35 -19.31 -12.82 4.60
N LEU A 36 -19.07 -11.63 5.15
CA LEU A 36 -20.10 -10.74 5.69
C LEU A 36 -20.23 -9.55 4.74
N LYS A 37 -21.25 -9.55 3.89
CA LYS A 37 -21.47 -8.46 2.93
C LYS A 37 -22.54 -7.53 3.43
N ALA A 38 -22.32 -6.22 3.36
CA ALA A 38 -23.31 -5.24 3.82
C ALA A 38 -24.66 -5.45 3.10
N SER A 39 -24.63 -5.79 1.81
CA SER A 39 -25.81 -6.10 0.99
C SER A 39 -26.62 -7.30 1.49
N ASN A 40 -25.98 -8.28 2.13
CA ASN A 40 -26.68 -9.44 2.68
C ASN A 40 -27.53 -9.11 3.93
N PHE A 41 -27.32 -7.92 4.52
CA PHE A 41 -28.07 -7.45 5.68
C PHE A 41 -29.09 -6.36 5.34
N GLU A 42 -29.12 -5.84 4.10
CA GLU A 42 -30.01 -4.73 3.69
C GLU A 42 -31.51 -5.02 3.93
N ALA A 43 -31.92 -6.28 3.78
CA ALA A 43 -33.30 -6.70 4.05
C ALA A 43 -33.69 -6.63 5.55
N SER A 44 -32.72 -6.50 6.46
CA SER A 44 -32.91 -6.36 7.90
C SER A 44 -32.16 -5.13 8.43
N PRO A 45 -32.82 -3.95 8.48
CA PRO A 45 -32.19 -2.71 8.95
C PRO A 45 -31.57 -2.83 10.35
N THR A 46 -32.17 -3.65 11.24
CA THR A 46 -31.66 -3.91 12.58
C THR A 46 -30.34 -4.66 12.55
N LEU A 47 -30.25 -5.77 11.82
CA LEU A 47 -29.01 -6.56 11.72
C LEU A 47 -27.92 -5.81 10.96
N LEU A 48 -28.27 -5.02 9.95
CA LEU A 48 -27.33 -4.15 9.25
C LEU A 48 -26.74 -3.10 10.21
N ALA A 49 -27.58 -2.48 11.05
CA ALA A 49 -27.11 -1.50 12.03
C ALA A 49 -26.21 -2.14 13.10
N GLU A 50 -26.51 -3.36 13.55
CA GLU A 50 -25.64 -4.12 14.47
C GLU A 50 -24.29 -4.46 13.82
N TYR A 51 -24.30 -4.96 12.59
CA TYR A 51 -23.09 -5.26 11.83
C TYR A 51 -22.17 -4.04 11.70
N LEU A 52 -22.73 -2.90 11.26
CA LEU A 52 -21.97 -1.65 11.10
C LEU A 52 -21.42 -1.14 12.44
N ARG A 53 -22.15 -1.33 13.54
CA ARG A 53 -21.67 -0.97 14.90
C ARG A 53 -20.48 -1.82 15.32
N HIS A 54 -20.48 -3.12 15.02
CA HIS A 54 -19.33 -3.98 15.28
C HIS A 54 -18.10 -3.55 14.46
N LEU A 55 -18.29 -3.17 13.19
CA LEU A 55 -17.19 -2.64 12.38
C LEU A 55 -16.67 -1.30 12.88
N GLU A 56 -17.54 -0.41 13.35
CA GLU A 56 -17.14 0.87 13.95
C GLU A 56 -16.26 0.66 15.19
N ARG A 57 -16.58 -0.32 16.04
CA ARG A 57 -15.76 -0.68 17.21
C ARG A 57 -14.38 -1.24 16.85
N LEU A 58 -14.24 -1.80 15.64
CA LEU A 58 -12.98 -2.32 15.12
C LEU A 58 -12.10 -1.22 14.51
N GLU A 59 -12.61 0.00 14.33
CA GLU A 59 -11.84 1.13 13.81
C GLU A 59 -10.79 1.58 14.83
N PRO A 60 -9.50 1.70 14.46
CA PRO A 60 -8.42 2.13 15.36
C PRO A 60 -8.62 3.47 16.10
N ASP A 61 -9.54 4.32 15.66
CA ASP A 61 -9.83 5.61 16.32
C ASP A 61 -11.03 5.51 17.30
N TYR A 62 -11.64 4.33 17.43
CA TYR A 62 -12.74 4.09 18.36
C TYR A 62 -12.24 4.17 19.82
N LEU A 63 -12.89 5.01 20.62
CA LEU A 63 -12.62 5.16 22.05
C LEU A 63 -13.87 4.72 22.83
N PRO A 64 -13.79 3.66 23.66
CA PRO A 64 -14.94 3.23 24.46
C PRO A 64 -15.34 4.31 25.46
N HIS A 65 -16.63 4.45 25.73
CA HIS A 65 -17.13 5.32 26.79
C HIS A 65 -16.67 4.77 28.15
N SER A 66 -16.31 5.65 29.09
CA SER A 66 -15.46 5.38 30.26
C SER A 66 -15.95 4.32 31.28
N ASN A 67 -17.07 3.63 31.04
CA ASN A 67 -17.71 2.71 31.97
C ASN A 67 -18.03 1.31 31.38
N GLU A 68 -17.61 0.98 30.15
CA GLU A 68 -17.81 -0.35 29.57
C GLU A 68 -16.62 -1.28 29.88
N GLU A 69 -16.89 -2.53 30.28
CA GLU A 69 -15.85 -3.56 30.38
C GLU A 69 -15.18 -3.71 29.00
N PHE A 70 -13.84 -3.70 28.96
CA PHE A 70 -13.07 -3.77 27.72
C PHE A 70 -13.17 -5.19 27.12
N GLU A 71 -14.24 -5.45 26.38
CA GLU A 71 -14.42 -6.63 25.56
C GLU A 71 -13.70 -6.42 24.22
N ASP A 72 -13.01 -7.46 23.72
CA ASP A 72 -12.29 -7.36 22.45
C ASP A 72 -13.29 -7.14 21.29
N PRO A 73 -13.16 -6.06 20.50
CA PRO A 73 -14.12 -5.76 19.44
C PRO A 73 -14.26 -6.86 18.37
N LEU A 74 -13.18 -7.59 18.09
CA LEU A 74 -13.18 -8.70 17.12
C LEU A 74 -13.85 -9.93 17.72
N GLU A 75 -13.62 -10.23 19.00
CA GLU A 75 -14.35 -11.29 19.70
C GLU A 75 -15.85 -10.97 19.75
N GLY A 76 -16.22 -9.71 20.03
CA GLY A 76 -17.62 -9.28 20.02
C GLY A 76 -18.30 -9.43 18.65
N LEU A 77 -17.62 -9.09 17.55
CA LEU A 77 -18.13 -9.35 16.20
C LEU A 77 -18.27 -10.85 15.92
N ALA A 78 -17.28 -11.65 16.31
CA ALA A 78 -17.30 -13.09 16.12
C ALA A 78 -18.44 -13.74 16.91
N ASP A 79 -18.65 -13.36 18.17
CA ASP A 79 -19.71 -13.91 19.01
C ASP A 79 -21.10 -13.63 18.43
N TRP A 80 -21.31 -12.41 17.92
CA TRP A 80 -22.53 -12.03 17.21
C TRP A 80 -22.72 -12.85 15.93
N ALA A 81 -21.71 -12.91 15.06
CA ALA A 81 -21.80 -13.57 13.76
C ALA A 81 -21.92 -15.11 13.87
N LEU A 82 -21.20 -15.72 14.81
CA LEU A 82 -21.01 -17.16 14.91
C LEU A 82 -22.07 -17.87 15.74
N GLY A 83 -23.00 -17.13 16.36
CA GLY A 83 -24.15 -17.72 17.06
C GLY A 83 -24.92 -18.73 16.20
N CYS A 84 -25.10 -18.42 14.91
CA CYS A 84 -25.78 -19.28 13.94
C CYS A 84 -24.93 -20.46 13.43
N PHE A 85 -23.61 -20.43 13.63
CA PHE A 85 -22.68 -21.49 13.22
C PHE A 85 -22.47 -22.58 14.29
N LYS A 86 -22.90 -22.35 15.54
CA LYS A 86 -22.75 -23.33 16.64
C LYS A 86 -23.20 -24.76 16.27
N PRO A 87 -24.39 -24.98 15.64
CA PRO A 87 -24.81 -26.32 15.25
C PRO A 87 -23.96 -26.94 14.13
N ILE A 88 -23.30 -26.13 13.31
CA ILE A 88 -22.38 -26.58 12.26
C ILE A 88 -21.08 -27.05 12.92
N PHE A 89 -20.52 -26.25 13.83
CA PHE A 89 -19.28 -26.56 14.52
C PHE A 89 -19.40 -27.83 15.39
N GLN A 90 -20.53 -28.03 16.05
CA GLN A 90 -20.78 -29.23 16.88
C GLN A 90 -20.84 -30.54 16.08
N LYS A 91 -21.06 -30.48 14.76
CA LYS A 91 -21.04 -31.67 13.89
C LYS A 91 -19.63 -32.06 13.44
N ILE A 92 -18.64 -31.20 13.67
CA ILE A 92 -17.25 -31.45 13.28
C ILE A 92 -16.59 -32.29 14.35
N SER A 93 -15.87 -33.34 13.93
CA SER A 93 -15.10 -34.17 14.85
C SER A 93 -14.07 -33.32 15.61
N PRO A 94 -13.96 -33.48 16.94
CA PRO A 94 -12.96 -32.78 17.74
C PRO A 94 -11.55 -32.96 17.21
N LEU A 95 -10.68 -31.98 17.47
CA LEU A 95 -9.28 -32.04 17.10
C LEU A 95 -8.63 -33.26 17.76
N ARG A 96 -7.95 -34.07 16.95
CA ARG A 96 -7.23 -35.24 17.44
C ARG A 96 -5.90 -34.83 18.06
N ILE A 97 -5.82 -34.74 19.37
CA ILE A 97 -4.60 -34.35 20.11
C ILE A 97 -3.50 -35.43 20.00
N ASP A 98 -3.89 -36.68 19.77
CA ASP A 98 -2.97 -37.82 19.57
C ASP A 98 -2.28 -37.82 18.19
N ARG A 99 -2.71 -36.97 17.27
CA ARG A 99 -2.14 -36.86 15.92
C ARG A 99 -0.97 -35.88 15.92
N ASN A 100 0.12 -36.28 15.27
CA ASN A 100 1.19 -35.36 14.91
C ASN A 100 0.77 -34.54 13.68
N TYR A 101 0.52 -33.25 13.89
CA TYR A 101 0.23 -32.31 12.80
C TYR A 101 1.50 -31.70 12.24
N ALA A 102 1.51 -31.54 10.92
CA ALA A 102 2.57 -30.85 10.21
C ALA A 102 2.14 -29.41 9.88
N LEU A 103 3.12 -28.57 9.55
CA LEU A 103 2.89 -27.22 9.06
C LEU A 103 2.04 -27.25 7.78
N HIS A 104 2.18 -28.31 6.97
CA HIS A 104 1.30 -28.57 5.82
C HIS A 104 -0.19 -28.55 6.20
N ASP A 105 -0.58 -29.17 7.31
CA ASP A 105 -1.98 -29.22 7.75
C ASP A 105 -2.54 -27.82 8.06
N CYS A 106 -1.68 -26.89 8.53
CA CYS A 106 -2.07 -25.51 8.80
C CYS A 106 -2.05 -24.61 7.56
N LEU A 107 -1.12 -24.85 6.62
CA LEU A 107 -0.98 -24.04 5.40
C LEU A 107 -2.02 -24.39 4.34
N PHE A 108 -2.43 -25.66 4.29
CA PHE A 108 -3.39 -26.18 3.32
C PHE A 108 -4.60 -26.84 4.02
N PRO A 109 -5.34 -26.10 4.87
CA PRO A 109 -6.50 -26.65 5.54
C PRO A 109 -7.62 -26.91 4.53
N ASN A 110 -8.56 -27.78 4.90
CA ASN A 110 -9.81 -27.88 4.17
C ASN A 110 -10.64 -26.61 4.43
N VAL A 111 -10.80 -25.78 3.40
CA VAL A 111 -11.50 -24.49 3.49
C VAL A 111 -12.97 -24.67 3.12
N LEU A 112 -13.85 -24.27 4.04
CA LEU A 112 -15.28 -24.24 3.87
C LEU A 112 -15.74 -22.78 3.74
N HIS A 113 -16.31 -22.44 2.59
CA HIS A 113 -16.75 -21.09 2.30
C HIS A 113 -18.21 -20.89 2.69
N TYR A 114 -18.49 -19.81 3.41
CA TYR A 114 -19.84 -19.42 3.80
C TYR A 114 -20.07 -17.94 3.53
N SER A 115 -21.33 -17.57 3.32
CA SER A 115 -21.78 -16.19 3.42
C SER A 115 -22.76 -16.08 4.58
N LEU A 116 -22.62 -15.04 5.40
CA LEU A 116 -23.59 -14.72 6.43
C LEU A 116 -24.69 -13.84 5.82
N CYS A 117 -25.94 -14.26 5.98
CA CYS A 117 -27.11 -13.54 5.46
C CYS A 117 -28.10 -13.23 6.57
N ALA A 118 -28.88 -12.16 6.39
CA ALA A 118 -30.04 -11.86 7.22
C ALA A 118 -31.32 -12.44 6.62
N ASP A 119 -32.17 -13.01 7.46
CA ASP A 119 -33.56 -13.35 7.16
C ASP A 119 -34.45 -12.75 8.25
N GLU A 120 -35.14 -11.67 7.90
CA GLU A 120 -35.94 -10.81 8.79
C GLU A 120 -35.19 -10.32 10.03
N THR A 121 -35.07 -11.17 11.06
CA THR A 121 -34.43 -10.87 12.36
C THR A 121 -33.35 -11.88 12.74
N ARG A 122 -33.04 -12.85 11.87
CA ARG A 122 -32.11 -13.94 12.17
C ARG A 122 -30.92 -13.94 11.21
N LEU A 123 -29.77 -14.31 11.76
CA LEU A 123 -28.56 -14.59 11.00
C LEU A 123 -28.57 -16.04 10.52
N LEU A 124 -28.28 -16.24 9.23
CA LEU A 124 -28.26 -17.55 8.58
C LEU A 124 -26.92 -17.79 7.88
N PRO A 125 -26.24 -18.93 8.15
CA PRO A 125 -25.05 -19.32 7.42
C PRO A 125 -25.45 -19.98 6.09
N VAL A 126 -24.99 -19.42 4.97
CA VAL A 126 -25.21 -19.96 3.62
C VAL A 126 -23.91 -20.59 3.13
N PHE A 127 -23.90 -21.91 2.92
CA PHE A 127 -22.74 -22.60 2.36
C PHE A 127 -22.55 -22.21 0.90
N LEU A 128 -21.32 -21.84 0.54
CA LEU A 128 -20.94 -21.50 -0.82
C LEU A 128 -20.16 -22.69 -1.39
N ASP A 129 -20.80 -23.44 -2.29
CA ASP A 129 -20.15 -24.54 -3.01
C ASP A 129 -19.15 -23.96 -4.03
N ARG A 130 -17.98 -23.57 -3.53
CA ARG A 130 -16.88 -23.05 -4.32
C ARG A 130 -15.74 -24.06 -4.26
N VAL A 131 -15.29 -24.49 -5.43
CA VAL A 131 -13.96 -25.09 -5.56
C VAL A 131 -12.97 -23.96 -5.29
N GLY A 132 -12.34 -23.96 -4.12
CA GLY A 132 -11.34 -22.96 -3.76
C GLY A 132 -10.27 -22.87 -4.84
N ARG A 133 -9.95 -21.66 -5.30
CA ARG A 133 -8.72 -21.45 -6.06
C ARG A 133 -7.56 -21.82 -5.14
N GLU A 134 -6.56 -22.52 -5.65
CA GLU A 134 -5.35 -22.80 -4.86
C GLU A 134 -4.81 -21.49 -4.30
N ARG A 135 -4.72 -21.42 -2.97
CA ARG A 135 -4.14 -20.26 -2.28
C ARG A 135 -2.68 -20.18 -2.69
N LEU A 136 -2.34 -19.15 -3.46
CA LEU A 136 -0.95 -18.88 -3.79
C LEU A 136 -0.24 -18.44 -2.50
N LEU A 137 0.56 -19.34 -1.93
CA LEU A 137 1.32 -19.13 -0.71
C LEU A 137 2.78 -18.89 -1.04
N GLY A 138 3.43 -18.05 -0.22
CA GLY A 138 4.85 -17.82 -0.31
C GLY A 138 5.28 -17.02 -1.52
N THR A 139 6.55 -16.64 -1.51
CA THR A 139 7.18 -15.84 -2.56
C THR A 139 8.12 -16.70 -3.41
N LEU A 140 8.31 -16.31 -4.67
CA LEU A 140 9.37 -16.86 -5.51
C LEU A 140 10.48 -15.82 -5.59
N LEU A 141 11.66 -16.16 -5.11
CA LEU A 141 12.80 -15.26 -5.21
C LEU A 141 13.38 -15.33 -6.62
N PRO A 142 13.82 -14.19 -7.19
CA PRO A 142 14.51 -14.18 -8.47
C PRO A 142 15.84 -14.95 -8.36
N GLU A 143 16.27 -15.59 -9.45
CA GLU A 143 17.63 -16.12 -9.54
C GLU A 143 18.62 -14.95 -9.43
N SER A 144 19.43 -14.95 -8.38
CA SER A 144 20.40 -13.90 -8.09
C SER A 144 21.79 -14.50 -7.93
N GLN A 145 22.78 -13.93 -8.61
CA GLN A 145 24.19 -14.28 -8.43
C GLN A 145 24.77 -13.76 -7.10
N GLU A 146 24.08 -12.84 -6.41
CA GLU A 146 24.57 -12.20 -5.18
C GLU A 146 24.18 -12.93 -3.89
N LEU A 147 23.21 -13.84 -3.92
CA LEU A 147 22.68 -14.49 -2.73
C LEU A 147 22.61 -16.01 -2.91
N ASP A 148 23.58 -16.71 -2.33
CA ASP A 148 23.54 -18.17 -2.18
C ASP A 148 22.72 -18.56 -0.93
N TYR A 149 21.39 -18.35 -1.00
CA TYR A 149 20.50 -18.78 0.08
C TYR A 149 20.31 -20.30 0.13
N TYR A 150 20.83 -21.05 -0.85
CA TYR A 150 20.97 -22.52 -0.77
C TYR A 150 21.94 -22.96 0.35
N SER A 151 22.72 -22.02 0.91
CA SER A 151 23.52 -22.25 2.11
C SER A 151 22.69 -22.52 3.37
N PHE A 152 21.38 -22.29 3.33
CA PHE A 152 20.43 -22.67 4.38
C PHE A 152 19.70 -23.97 4.01
N PRO A 153 19.46 -24.87 4.99
CA PRO A 153 18.63 -26.03 4.76
C PRO A 153 17.22 -25.65 4.30
N THR A 154 16.73 -26.38 3.30
CA THR A 154 15.35 -26.28 2.81
C THR A 154 14.53 -27.42 3.38
N TYR A 155 13.35 -27.10 3.90
CA TYR A 155 12.40 -28.06 4.45
C TYR A 155 11.06 -27.99 3.72
N ARG A 156 10.40 -29.13 3.62
CA ARG A 156 9.01 -29.21 3.18
C ARG A 156 8.07 -28.86 4.34
N PRO A 157 6.87 -28.31 4.08
CA PRO A 157 5.85 -28.13 5.12
C PRO A 157 5.52 -29.41 5.91
N ASP A 158 5.62 -30.58 5.28
CA ASP A 158 5.37 -31.88 5.92
C ASP A 158 6.44 -32.29 6.95
N GLU A 159 7.64 -31.71 6.86
CA GLU A 159 8.79 -32.04 7.75
C GLU A 159 8.82 -31.18 9.02
N ILE A 160 7.92 -30.19 9.10
CA ILE A 160 7.84 -29.24 10.20
C ILE A 160 6.63 -29.59 11.04
N GLN A 161 6.86 -30.00 12.29
CA GLN A 161 5.79 -30.39 13.20
C GLN A 161 5.21 -29.16 13.91
N VAL A 162 3.89 -29.10 14.03
CA VAL A 162 3.17 -28.06 14.76
C VAL A 162 2.71 -28.63 16.09
N PRO A 163 3.15 -28.08 17.25
CA PRO A 163 2.63 -28.46 18.54
C PRO A 163 1.18 -27.99 18.70
N VAL A 164 0.35 -28.86 19.25
CA VAL A 164 -1.04 -28.57 19.60
C VAL A 164 -1.17 -28.66 21.12
N PRO A 165 -1.36 -27.53 21.83
CA PRO A 165 -1.55 -27.55 23.27
C PRO A 165 -2.78 -28.36 23.71
N ASP A 166 -2.71 -28.92 24.93
CA ASP A 166 -3.86 -29.58 25.54
C ASP A 166 -5.02 -28.58 25.70
N GLY A 167 -6.21 -28.98 25.26
CA GLY A 167 -7.40 -28.13 25.25
C GLY A 167 -7.57 -27.22 24.02
N SER A 168 -6.69 -27.32 23.01
CA SER A 168 -6.92 -26.61 21.74
C SER A 168 -8.15 -27.15 21.00
N SER A 169 -9.05 -26.25 20.59
CA SER A 169 -10.25 -26.58 19.82
C SER A 169 -10.00 -26.65 18.31
N ALA A 170 -8.88 -26.10 17.83
CA ALA A 170 -8.48 -26.10 16.42
C ALA A 170 -6.96 -26.04 16.25
N LEU A 171 -6.50 -26.31 15.02
CA LEU A 171 -5.14 -26.00 14.61
C LEU A 171 -4.91 -24.48 14.62
N PRO A 172 -3.69 -24.03 14.96
CA PRO A 172 -3.38 -22.61 15.01
C PRO A 172 -3.53 -21.97 13.62
N ALA A 173 -4.28 -20.88 13.55
CA ALA A 173 -4.47 -20.10 12.33
C ALA A 173 -3.14 -19.62 11.72
N VAL A 174 -2.18 -19.28 12.59
CA VAL A 174 -0.82 -18.89 12.23
C VAL A 174 0.14 -19.65 13.14
N PRO A 175 0.70 -20.80 12.72
CA PRO A 175 1.59 -21.60 13.56
C PRO A 175 2.91 -20.83 13.76
N ARG A 176 3.16 -20.29 14.96
CA ARG A 176 4.39 -19.54 15.26
C ARG A 176 5.47 -20.40 15.90
N LYS A 177 5.09 -21.36 16.74
CA LYS A 177 6.00 -22.29 17.41
C LYS A 177 5.97 -23.62 16.66
N VAL A 178 7.11 -24.11 16.19
CA VAL A 178 7.19 -25.36 15.41
C VAL A 178 8.44 -26.17 15.78
N TYR A 179 8.46 -27.45 15.42
CA TYR A 179 9.62 -28.33 15.60
C TYR A 179 10.11 -28.85 14.26
N ILE A 180 11.37 -28.56 13.94
CA ILE A 180 12.05 -29.10 12.76
C ILE A 180 12.43 -30.54 13.06
N LYS A 181 11.94 -31.49 12.25
CA LYS A 181 12.17 -32.95 12.43
C LYS A 181 11.81 -33.44 13.84
N GLY A 182 10.85 -32.80 14.50
CA GLY A 182 10.35 -33.17 15.83
C GLY A 182 11.32 -32.93 17.00
N GLN A 183 12.45 -32.25 16.78
CA GLN A 183 13.49 -32.08 17.82
C GLN A 183 13.89 -30.61 18.02
N GLN A 184 14.18 -29.91 16.93
CA GLN A 184 14.70 -28.54 17.00
C GLN A 184 13.53 -27.55 17.05
N LEU A 185 13.35 -26.90 18.21
CA LEU A 185 12.37 -25.84 18.37
C LEU A 185 12.73 -24.63 17.50
N ALA A 186 11.74 -24.10 16.78
CA ALA A 186 11.88 -22.94 15.91
C ALA A 186 10.65 -22.03 15.97
N PHE A 187 10.86 -20.77 15.65
CA PHE A 187 9.82 -19.81 15.32
C PHE A 187 9.57 -19.83 13.80
N PHE A 188 8.34 -20.08 13.38
CA PHE A 188 7.95 -20.00 11.98
C PHE A 188 7.45 -18.59 11.66
N LYS A 189 8.19 -17.89 10.80
CA LYS A 189 7.78 -16.61 10.20
C LYS A 189 7.18 -16.90 8.83
N SER A 190 5.87 -16.68 8.66
CA SER A 190 5.19 -16.84 7.37
C SER A 190 5.67 -15.82 6.35
N VAL A 191 5.77 -16.24 5.08
CA VAL A 191 6.10 -15.39 3.94
C VAL A 191 4.89 -15.34 2.99
N ASN A 192 4.45 -14.14 2.62
CA ASN A 192 3.33 -13.93 1.71
C ASN A 192 3.81 -13.73 0.27
N THR A 193 2.87 -13.80 -0.67
CA THR A 193 3.13 -13.72 -2.12
C THR A 193 3.83 -12.42 -2.55
N GLY A 194 3.57 -11.30 -1.87
CA GLY A 194 4.19 -10.00 -2.14
C GLY A 194 5.53 -9.75 -1.43
N ASP A 195 5.97 -10.66 -0.55
CA ASP A 195 7.13 -10.44 0.34
C ASP A 195 8.48 -10.72 -0.35
N VAL A 196 8.60 -10.54 -1.67
CA VAL A 196 9.82 -10.86 -2.44
C VAL A 196 11.03 -10.12 -1.86
N ASN A 197 10.95 -8.78 -1.77
CA ASN A 197 12.07 -7.94 -1.36
C ASN A 197 12.40 -8.09 0.13
N SER A 198 11.38 -8.21 0.98
CA SER A 198 11.57 -8.39 2.42
C SER A 198 12.22 -9.74 2.73
N THR A 199 11.73 -10.83 2.10
CA THR A 199 12.32 -12.17 2.23
C THR A 199 13.75 -12.19 1.72
N PHE A 200 14.03 -11.56 0.57
CA PHE A 200 15.39 -11.47 0.03
C PHE A 200 16.35 -10.75 0.99
N ARG A 201 15.95 -9.61 1.54
CA ARG A 201 16.76 -8.85 2.51
C ARG A 201 17.05 -9.65 3.77
N GLU A 202 16.03 -10.31 4.31
CA GLU A 202 16.14 -11.08 5.54
C GLU A 202 17.07 -12.28 5.36
N LEU A 203 16.95 -13.02 4.25
CA LEU A 203 17.87 -14.11 3.92
C LEU A 203 19.31 -13.61 3.74
N ARG A 204 19.50 -12.46 3.07
CA ARG A 204 20.83 -11.84 2.90
C ARG A 204 21.45 -11.43 4.24
N ALA A 205 20.64 -10.87 5.14
CA ALA A 205 21.10 -10.50 6.48
C ALA A 205 21.56 -11.74 7.26
N TYR A 206 20.72 -12.79 7.33
CA TYR A 206 21.09 -14.01 8.04
C TYR A 206 22.26 -14.76 7.41
N ALA A 207 22.41 -14.72 6.08
CA ALA A 207 23.56 -15.31 5.39
C ALA A 207 24.88 -14.69 5.88
N LYS A 208 24.91 -13.37 6.07
CA LYS A 208 26.05 -12.65 6.64
C LYS A 208 26.20 -12.90 8.14
N ILE A 209 25.13 -12.82 8.92
CA ILE A 209 25.16 -13.06 10.38
C ILE A 209 25.73 -14.44 10.70
N LYS A 210 25.42 -15.46 9.89
CA LYS A 210 25.95 -16.82 10.04
C LYS A 210 27.48 -16.89 9.97
N THR A 211 28.15 -15.93 9.33
CA THR A 211 29.62 -15.89 9.21
C THR A 211 30.31 -15.16 10.37
N PHE A 212 29.56 -14.62 11.33
CA PHE A 212 30.14 -13.85 12.43
C PHE A 212 30.92 -14.77 13.36
N SER A 213 32.10 -14.30 13.80
CA SER A 213 32.97 -15.07 14.70
C SER A 213 32.41 -15.13 16.14
N GLN A 214 31.64 -14.10 16.53
CA GLN A 214 30.99 -14.00 17.84
C GLN A 214 29.47 -13.96 17.64
N PRO A 215 28.69 -14.56 18.56
CA PRO A 215 27.25 -14.47 18.52
C PRO A 215 26.80 -13.03 18.81
N VAL A 216 25.82 -12.57 18.02
CA VAL A 216 25.09 -11.32 18.22
C VAL A 216 23.70 -11.61 18.80
N ASN A 217 23.13 -10.67 19.56
CA ASN A 217 21.83 -10.83 20.22
C ASN A 217 20.68 -10.66 19.21
N THR A 218 20.47 -11.69 18.39
CA THR A 218 19.42 -11.75 17.38
C THR A 218 18.99 -13.20 17.13
N CYS A 219 17.90 -13.39 16.37
CA CYS A 219 17.50 -14.70 15.91
C CYS A 219 18.55 -15.35 15.00
N LYS A 220 18.59 -16.68 14.95
CA LYS A 220 19.35 -17.44 13.95
C LYS A 220 18.41 -18.05 12.94
N LEU A 221 18.75 -18.03 11.66
CA LEU A 221 17.99 -18.76 10.63
C LEU A 221 18.44 -20.23 10.59
N TYR A 222 17.55 -21.15 10.94
CA TYR A 222 17.78 -22.59 10.83
C TYR A 222 17.48 -23.15 9.45
N GLY A 223 16.63 -22.49 8.67
CA GLY A 223 16.32 -22.88 7.30
C GLY A 223 15.09 -22.18 6.73
N ILE A 224 14.74 -22.55 5.51
CA ILE A 224 13.56 -22.06 4.81
C ILE A 224 12.54 -23.18 4.62
N VAL A 225 11.26 -22.83 4.60
CA VAL A 225 10.18 -23.75 4.23
C VAL A 225 9.76 -23.44 2.80
N GLN A 226 9.84 -24.44 1.92
CA GLN A 226 9.56 -24.29 0.49
C GLN A 226 8.52 -25.31 0.03
N ILE A 227 7.61 -24.89 -0.87
CA ILE A 227 6.70 -25.80 -1.56
C ILE A 227 7.45 -26.44 -2.75
N PRO A 228 7.67 -27.77 -2.77
CA PRO A 228 8.48 -28.40 -3.81
C PRO A 228 7.93 -28.23 -5.24
N SER A 229 6.60 -28.24 -5.40
CA SER A 229 5.97 -28.15 -6.73
C SER A 229 6.13 -26.79 -7.39
N SER A 230 6.31 -25.72 -6.62
CA SER A 230 6.36 -24.34 -7.11
C SER A 230 7.68 -23.62 -6.85
N GLY A 231 8.55 -24.17 -5.99
CA GLY A 231 9.76 -23.51 -5.52
C GLY A 231 9.49 -22.30 -4.62
N ARG A 232 8.24 -22.04 -4.22
CA ARG A 232 7.89 -20.87 -3.40
C ARG A 232 8.29 -21.05 -1.94
N ILE A 233 8.92 -20.04 -1.38
CA ILE A 233 9.27 -19.96 0.03
C ILE A 233 8.03 -19.48 0.80
N VAL A 234 7.49 -20.33 1.66
CA VAL A 234 6.29 -20.05 2.47
C VAL A 234 6.61 -19.61 3.89
N GLY A 235 7.86 -19.76 4.32
CA GLY A 235 8.28 -19.20 5.59
C GLY A 235 9.75 -19.42 5.92
N LEU A 236 10.19 -18.73 6.97
CA LEU A 236 11.52 -18.81 7.55
C LEU A 236 11.46 -19.49 8.92
N LEU A 237 12.41 -20.37 9.21
CA LEU A 237 12.54 -21.06 10.49
C LEU A 237 13.64 -20.39 11.31
N LEU A 238 13.23 -19.52 12.24
CA LEU A 238 14.12 -18.75 13.10
C LEU A 238 14.31 -19.46 14.44
N SER A 239 15.40 -19.19 15.15
CA SER A 239 15.55 -19.62 16.55
C SER A 239 14.45 -19.02 17.39
N TYR A 240 13.80 -19.86 18.20
CA TYR A 240 12.75 -19.41 19.09
C TYR A 240 13.36 -18.66 20.28
N ILE A 241 12.96 -17.40 20.47
CA ILE A 241 13.34 -16.59 21.62
C ILE A 241 12.21 -16.68 22.64
N GLU A 242 12.51 -17.23 23.82
CA GLU A 242 11.55 -17.24 24.93
C GLU A 242 11.48 -15.84 25.52
N SER A 243 10.38 -15.14 25.24
CA SER A 243 10.14 -13.76 25.69
C SER A 243 8.77 -13.56 26.36
N ASP A 244 7.95 -14.61 26.46
CA ASP A 244 6.54 -14.50 26.86
C ASP A 244 5.80 -13.37 26.12
N ASN A 245 6.11 -13.24 24.83
CA ASN A 245 5.58 -12.20 23.96
C ASN A 245 5.93 -10.75 24.36
N ARG A 246 6.99 -10.56 25.16
CA ARG A 246 7.44 -9.26 25.65
C ARG A 246 8.33 -8.54 24.63
N THR A 247 7.83 -7.43 24.09
CA THR A 247 8.63 -6.50 23.28
C THR A 247 9.22 -5.38 24.13
N LEU A 248 10.27 -4.73 23.64
CA LEU A 248 10.84 -3.54 24.25
C LEU A 248 9.81 -2.41 24.34
N LEU A 249 8.87 -2.31 23.39
CA LEU A 249 7.78 -1.32 23.44
C LEU A 249 6.95 -1.43 24.72
N CYS A 250 6.67 -2.67 25.16
CA CYS A 250 5.88 -2.93 26.36
C CYS A 250 6.74 -2.78 27.61
N ALA A 251 7.91 -3.42 27.63
CA ALA A 251 8.80 -3.45 28.78
C ALA A 251 9.40 -2.08 29.11
N GLY A 252 9.73 -1.27 28.08
CA GLY A 252 10.30 0.06 28.24
C GLY A 252 9.36 1.09 28.88
N LYS A 253 8.04 0.93 28.74
CA LYS A 253 7.04 1.79 29.39
C LYS A 253 6.80 1.43 30.85
N ASP A 254 7.03 0.17 31.20
CA ASP A 254 6.73 -0.35 32.52
C ASP A 254 7.76 0.17 33.55
N PRO A 255 7.32 0.86 34.62
CA PRO A 255 8.23 1.36 35.66
C PRO A 255 9.03 0.26 36.36
N ARG A 256 8.53 -0.99 36.39
CA ARG A 256 9.21 -2.12 37.04
C ARG A 256 10.57 -2.41 36.44
N TYR A 257 10.75 -2.12 35.15
CA TYR A 257 12.00 -2.36 34.43
C TYR A 257 12.83 -1.08 34.22
N ALA A 258 12.58 -0.01 34.98
CA ALA A 258 13.31 1.25 34.81
C ALA A 258 14.85 1.08 34.92
N SER A 259 15.33 0.22 35.82
CA SER A 259 16.76 -0.09 35.97
C SER A 259 17.35 -0.86 34.79
N MET A 260 16.51 -1.50 33.97
CA MET A 260 16.96 -2.33 32.83
C MET A 260 17.15 -1.53 31.55
N ARG A 261 16.58 -0.33 31.47
CA ARG A 261 16.55 0.48 30.25
C ARG A 261 17.95 0.79 29.70
N GLN A 262 18.91 1.08 30.57
CA GLN A 262 20.30 1.32 30.16
C GLN A 262 20.94 0.05 29.58
N LYS A 263 20.75 -1.10 30.25
CA LYS A 263 21.23 -2.41 29.76
C LYS A 263 20.70 -2.69 28.35
N TRP A 264 19.40 -2.48 28.13
CA TRP A 264 18.79 -2.69 26.81
C TRP A 264 19.35 -1.74 25.76
N THR A 265 19.51 -0.45 26.08
CA THR A 265 20.16 0.51 25.19
C THR A 265 21.56 0.05 24.79
N ASP A 266 22.38 -0.38 25.76
CA ASP A 266 23.75 -0.85 25.50
C ASP A 266 23.77 -2.11 24.62
N GLN A 267 22.88 -3.07 24.89
CA GLN A 267 22.76 -4.31 24.11
C GLN A 267 22.30 -4.06 22.68
N ILE A 268 21.29 -3.22 22.48
CA ILE A 268 20.79 -2.86 21.15
C ILE A 268 21.89 -2.13 20.38
N THR A 269 22.56 -1.17 21.01
CA THR A 269 23.66 -0.39 20.41
C THR A 269 24.77 -1.31 19.94
N ARG A 270 25.29 -2.16 20.82
CA ARG A 270 26.34 -3.14 20.49
C ARG A 270 25.94 -4.07 19.35
N THR A 271 24.70 -4.53 19.34
CA THR A 271 24.20 -5.44 18.30
C THR A 271 24.13 -4.72 16.95
N VAL A 272 23.61 -3.49 16.91
CA VAL A 272 23.55 -2.67 15.68
C VAL A 272 24.96 -2.37 15.14
N GLU A 273 25.89 -1.99 16.01
CA GLU A 273 27.28 -1.71 15.63
C GLU A 273 27.96 -2.94 15.01
N GLU A 274 27.78 -4.12 15.61
CA GLU A 274 28.37 -5.36 15.11
C GLU A 274 27.77 -5.79 13.77
N LEU A 275 26.44 -5.61 13.59
CA LEU A 275 25.76 -5.83 12.32
C LEU A 275 26.32 -4.91 11.23
N HIS A 276 26.42 -3.61 11.53
CA HIS A 276 26.91 -2.59 10.60
C HIS A 276 28.38 -2.81 10.22
N ALA A 277 29.23 -3.21 11.17
CA ALA A 277 30.64 -3.53 10.93
C ALA A 277 30.83 -4.65 9.89
N HIS A 278 29.85 -5.54 9.75
CA HIS A 278 29.82 -6.62 8.77
C HIS A 278 28.87 -6.34 7.58
N GLY A 279 28.42 -5.09 7.43
CA GLY A 279 27.57 -4.65 6.33
C GLY A 279 26.18 -5.29 6.33
N VAL A 280 25.63 -5.60 7.50
CA VAL A 280 24.24 -6.03 7.70
C VAL A 280 23.43 -4.84 8.19
N VAL A 281 22.33 -4.55 7.51
CA VAL A 281 21.38 -3.47 7.88
C VAL A 281 20.18 -4.11 8.58
N TRP A 282 19.75 -3.56 9.71
CA TRP A 282 18.55 -4.00 10.44
C TRP A 282 17.28 -3.59 9.68
N GLY A 283 17.20 -2.33 9.26
CA GLY A 283 16.30 -1.83 8.23
C GLY A 283 14.90 -1.44 8.68
N ASP A 284 14.50 -1.75 9.92
CA ASP A 284 13.26 -1.26 10.53
C ASP A 284 13.43 -1.08 12.05
N ALA A 285 14.39 -0.22 12.44
CA ALA A 285 14.73 0.03 13.83
C ALA A 285 13.57 0.66 14.62
N LYS A 286 12.95 -0.14 15.50
CA LYS A 286 11.86 0.27 16.39
C LYS A 286 11.74 -0.66 17.61
N PRO A 287 11.15 -0.23 18.74
CA PRO A 287 10.99 -1.08 19.92
C PRO A 287 10.13 -2.33 19.73
N ASP A 288 9.21 -2.34 18.76
CA ASP A 288 8.42 -3.54 18.43
C ASP A 288 9.29 -4.68 17.87
N ASN A 289 10.39 -4.34 17.19
CA ASN A 289 11.33 -5.29 16.60
C ASN A 289 12.46 -5.69 17.57
N VAL A 290 12.28 -5.45 18.87
CA VAL A 290 13.20 -5.89 19.93
C VAL A 290 12.42 -6.72 20.93
N LEU A 291 12.80 -7.99 21.08
CA LEU A 291 12.26 -8.86 22.11
C LEU A 291 13.11 -8.76 23.38
N ILE A 292 12.45 -8.85 24.54
CA ILE A 292 13.10 -9.00 25.83
C ILE A 292 12.93 -10.45 26.26
N ASP A 293 14.02 -11.20 26.28
CA ASP A 293 13.97 -12.61 26.64
C ASP A 293 13.76 -12.84 28.14
N VAL A 294 13.68 -14.11 28.55
CA VAL A 294 13.50 -14.50 29.96
C VAL A 294 14.72 -14.16 30.85
N GLN A 295 15.87 -13.81 30.29
CA GLN A 295 17.03 -13.26 31.00
C GLN A 295 17.05 -11.72 31.04
N ASP A 296 15.95 -11.08 30.61
CA ASP A 296 15.81 -9.65 30.43
C ASP A 296 16.90 -9.06 29.50
N ASP A 297 17.38 -9.82 28.52
CA ASP A 297 18.28 -9.38 27.46
C ASP A 297 17.50 -8.93 26.23
N ALA A 298 17.97 -7.85 25.60
CA ALA A 298 17.39 -7.32 24.37
C ALA A 298 17.92 -8.06 23.14
N CYS A 299 17.02 -8.63 22.35
CA CYS A 299 17.31 -9.33 21.10
C CYS A 299 16.63 -8.63 19.92
N LEU A 300 17.42 -8.27 18.90
CA LEU A 300 16.90 -7.68 17.66
C LEU A 300 16.26 -8.77 16.80
N ILE A 301 15.10 -8.46 16.23
CA ILE A 301 14.40 -9.33 15.29
C ILE A 301 14.01 -8.54 14.04
N ASP A 302 13.57 -9.27 13.01
CA ASP A 302 13.03 -8.74 11.75
C ASP A 302 14.01 -7.92 10.90
N PHE A 303 14.70 -8.60 9.99
CA PHE A 303 15.59 -8.00 8.98
C PHE A 303 14.91 -7.88 7.60
N GLY A 304 13.58 -8.03 7.56
CA GLY A 304 12.79 -7.89 6.35
C GLY A 304 12.81 -6.45 5.83
N GLY A 305 13.18 -5.49 6.67
CA GLY A 305 13.19 -4.06 6.38
C GLY A 305 11.78 -3.47 6.30
N GLY A 306 11.66 -2.16 6.50
CA GLY A 306 10.36 -1.52 6.61
C GLY A 306 10.46 -0.02 6.84
N TYR A 307 9.30 0.61 7.02
CA TYR A 307 9.24 1.99 7.48
C TYR A 307 8.15 2.12 8.54
N THR A 308 8.56 2.53 9.73
CA THR A 308 7.65 2.86 10.81
C THR A 308 7.69 4.35 11.11
N ARG A 309 6.57 5.04 10.85
CA ARG A 309 6.42 6.46 11.12
C ARG A 309 6.69 6.76 12.60
N GLY A 310 7.55 7.73 12.86
CA GLY A 310 7.91 8.17 14.21
C GLY A 310 9.17 7.53 14.78
N TRP A 311 9.68 6.44 14.18
CA TRP A 311 10.94 5.81 14.62
C TRP A 311 12.12 6.08 13.70
N VAL A 312 11.92 5.99 12.38
CA VAL A 312 12.95 6.34 11.39
C VAL A 312 12.36 7.38 10.44
N ASN A 313 13.18 8.20 9.78
CA ASN A 313 12.72 9.07 8.69
C ASN A 313 12.52 8.23 7.43
N LYS A 314 11.51 8.53 6.62
CA LYS A 314 11.13 7.68 5.48
C LYS A 314 12.26 7.57 4.45
N GLU A 315 13.06 8.61 4.32
CA GLU A 315 14.20 8.73 3.42
C GLU A 315 15.41 7.90 3.87
N LEU A 316 15.47 7.54 5.16
CA LEU A 316 16.55 6.72 5.75
C LEU A 316 16.12 5.25 5.94
N ALA A 317 14.91 4.89 5.53
CA ALA A 317 14.40 3.53 5.73
C ALA A 317 15.29 2.50 5.00
N ASN A 318 15.57 1.37 5.66
CA ASN A 318 16.42 0.30 5.13
C ASN A 318 17.90 0.67 4.90
N THR A 319 18.44 1.68 5.61
CA THR A 319 19.86 2.03 5.56
C THR A 319 20.52 1.99 6.94
N THR A 320 21.85 1.89 6.96
CA THR A 320 22.67 2.00 8.17
C THR A 320 22.40 3.30 8.93
N GLU A 321 22.26 4.42 8.22
CA GLU A 321 21.91 5.72 8.81
C GLU A 321 20.51 5.70 9.43
N GLY A 322 19.57 5.00 8.80
CA GLY A 322 18.23 4.77 9.35
C GLY A 322 18.24 4.01 10.65
N ASP A 323 19.03 2.94 10.73
CA ASP A 323 19.20 2.15 11.95
C ASP A 323 19.80 2.98 13.09
N LEU A 324 20.85 3.76 12.82
CA LEU A 324 21.47 4.65 13.81
C LEU A 324 20.50 5.74 14.28
N HIS A 325 19.66 6.25 13.38
CA HIS A 325 18.63 7.21 13.72
C HIS A 325 17.52 6.58 14.58
N GLY A 326 17.05 5.38 14.23
CA GLY A 326 16.08 4.63 15.03
C GLY A 326 16.64 4.27 16.42
N LEU A 327 17.89 3.82 16.48
CA LEU A 327 18.62 3.54 17.73
C LEU A 327 18.63 4.76 18.66
N ARG A 328 18.94 5.94 18.11
CA ARG A 328 18.92 7.19 18.88
C ARG A 328 17.54 7.46 19.48
N ARG A 329 16.48 7.33 18.68
CA ARG A 329 15.11 7.54 19.18
C ARG A 329 14.68 6.50 20.22
N ILE A 330 15.10 5.24 20.07
CA ILE A 330 14.86 4.19 21.08
C ILE A 330 15.54 4.56 22.40
N SER A 331 16.80 5.02 22.35
CA SER A 331 17.56 5.44 23.53
C SER A 331 16.94 6.66 24.23
N GLU A 332 16.55 7.69 23.45
CA GLU A 332 15.85 8.88 23.96
C GLU A 332 14.52 8.52 24.64
N TRP A 333 13.76 7.60 24.03
CA TRP A 333 12.50 7.09 24.56
C TRP A 333 12.67 6.35 25.88
N LEU A 334 13.62 5.41 25.95
CA LEU A 334 13.92 4.65 27.17
C LEU A 334 14.39 5.57 28.31
N SER A 335 15.14 6.62 27.98
CA SER A 335 15.64 7.63 28.92
C SER A 335 14.57 8.63 29.37
N GLY A 336 13.33 8.54 28.89
CA GLY A 336 12.23 9.42 29.28
C GLY A 336 12.26 10.81 28.63
N HIS A 337 13.07 11.02 27.58
CA HIS A 337 13.28 12.32 26.91
C HIS A 337 12.43 12.51 25.64
N PHE A 338 11.38 11.71 25.45
CA PHE A 338 10.51 11.88 24.29
C PHE A 338 9.82 13.25 24.34
N PRO A 339 9.90 14.09 23.30
CA PRO A 339 9.16 15.35 23.29
C PRO A 339 7.67 15.03 23.34
N THR A 340 7.05 15.24 24.49
CA THR A 340 5.61 15.40 24.60
C THR A 340 5.21 16.45 23.57
N ARG A 341 4.23 16.12 22.70
CA ARG A 341 3.63 17.06 21.74
C ARG A 341 3.58 18.46 22.37
N SER A 342 4.25 19.41 21.72
CA SER A 342 4.26 20.79 22.16
C SER A 342 2.82 21.29 22.26
N SER A 343 2.38 21.54 23.50
CA SER A 343 1.33 22.50 23.78
C SER A 343 1.83 23.83 23.24
N LYS A 344 1.34 24.25 22.06
CA LYS A 344 1.53 25.62 21.60
C LYS A 344 0.83 26.53 22.61
N SER A 345 1.63 27.16 23.47
CA SER A 345 1.27 28.32 24.25
C SER A 345 0.96 29.48 23.30
N GLY A 346 -0.32 29.71 23.02
CA GLY A 346 -0.84 30.94 22.47
C GLY A 346 -1.81 31.54 23.47
N ASN A 347 -1.40 32.62 24.14
CA ASN A 347 -2.21 33.38 25.09
C ASN A 347 -3.46 33.99 24.41
N GLY A 348 -4.63 33.78 25.01
CA GLY A 348 -5.88 34.51 24.75
C GLY A 348 -7.01 33.97 25.65
N PRO A 349 -7.79 34.83 26.37
CA PRO A 349 -8.25 34.50 27.72
C PRO A 349 -9.67 33.89 27.78
N GLY A 350 -9.88 32.99 28.74
CA GLY A 350 -11.23 32.66 29.23
C GLY A 350 -11.36 31.27 29.86
N LYS A 351 -11.25 31.22 31.21
CA LYS A 351 -12.02 30.42 32.19
C LYS A 351 -12.28 28.94 31.84
N THR A 352 -11.92 27.92 32.63
CA THR A 352 -11.63 27.82 34.07
C THR A 352 -11.00 26.45 34.31
N ASP A 353 -9.91 26.44 35.07
CA ASP A 353 -9.21 25.27 35.60
C ASP A 353 -10.05 24.65 36.74
N LEU A 354 -10.32 23.35 36.69
CA LEU A 354 -10.68 22.55 37.86
C LEU A 354 -9.72 21.36 37.89
N ARG A 355 -8.59 21.58 38.57
CA ARG A 355 -7.64 20.53 38.95
C ARG A 355 -8.19 19.69 40.10
N ASP A 356 -7.70 18.45 40.10
CA ASP A 356 -7.35 17.65 41.28
C ASP A 356 -8.41 17.45 42.37
N ILE A 357 -9.06 16.28 42.34
CA ILE A 357 -9.53 15.62 43.57
C ILE A 357 -9.22 14.11 43.51
N ARG A 358 -8.19 13.75 44.30
CA ARG A 358 -8.01 12.56 45.16
C ARG A 358 -7.42 11.24 44.63
N ARG A 359 -6.19 11.06 45.10
CA ARG A 359 -5.57 9.84 45.64
C ARG A 359 -6.50 9.01 46.57
N ASN A 360 -6.14 7.72 46.60
CA ASN A 360 -6.41 6.65 47.58
C ASN A 360 -7.61 5.74 47.33
N GLY A 361 -7.25 4.47 47.08
CA GLY A 361 -8.12 3.30 47.07
C GLY A 361 -7.29 2.10 46.61
N GLY A 362 -6.38 1.63 47.46
CA GLY A 362 -5.72 0.35 47.24
C GLY A 362 -6.67 -0.78 47.54
N GLU A 363 -6.79 -1.75 46.64
CA GLU A 363 -7.30 -3.08 46.95
C GLU A 363 -6.50 -4.13 46.16
N HIS A 364 -6.05 -5.13 46.92
CA HIS A 364 -5.45 -6.36 46.49
C HIS A 364 -6.37 -7.14 45.54
N ILE A 365 -5.84 -7.62 44.41
CA ILE A 365 -6.39 -8.78 43.71
C ILE A 365 -5.24 -9.77 43.47
N SER A 366 -5.45 -11.00 43.96
CA SER A 366 -4.53 -12.14 43.91
C SER A 366 -4.24 -12.62 42.48
N PRO A 367 -3.10 -13.30 42.26
CA PRO A 367 -2.70 -13.82 40.96
C PRO A 367 -3.22 -15.26 40.82
N ASP A 368 -4.38 -15.47 40.18
CA ASP A 368 -4.79 -16.79 39.70
C ASP A 368 -5.97 -16.68 38.73
N SER A 369 -5.69 -16.47 37.43
CA SER A 369 -6.49 -17.03 36.33
C SER A 369 -5.73 -16.90 34.99
N PRO A 370 -5.70 -17.94 34.13
CA PRO A 370 -5.04 -17.87 32.83
C PRO A 370 -5.96 -17.16 31.83
N ARG A 371 -5.67 -15.89 31.52
CA ARG A 371 -6.37 -15.15 30.45
C ARG A 371 -5.44 -14.99 29.24
N SER A 372 -5.87 -15.63 28.16
CA SER A 372 -5.42 -15.58 26.74
C SER A 372 -4.10 -14.83 26.45
N THR A 373 -3.06 -15.60 26.19
CA THR A 373 -1.68 -15.21 25.86
C THR A 373 -1.46 -14.69 24.43
N ASP A 374 -2.52 -14.50 23.62
CA ASP A 374 -2.39 -14.36 22.16
C ASP A 374 -2.51 -12.91 21.62
N PHE A 375 -2.83 -11.92 22.46
CA PHE A 375 -3.20 -10.59 21.97
C PHE A 375 -2.07 -9.55 21.81
N LEU A 376 -0.90 -9.75 22.42
CA LEU A 376 0.24 -8.84 22.25
C LEU A 376 1.06 -9.10 20.98
N TYR A 377 0.82 -10.23 20.31
CA TYR A 377 1.52 -10.65 19.09
C TYR A 377 0.79 -10.28 17.79
N PHE A 378 -0.31 -9.53 17.88
CA PHE A 378 -0.96 -8.85 16.75
C PHE A 378 -0.11 -7.69 16.18
N SER A 379 0.82 -7.12 16.96
CA SER A 379 1.74 -6.05 16.49
C SER A 379 2.75 -6.57 15.45
N LEU A 380 3.23 -7.81 15.60
CA LEU A 380 4.21 -8.41 14.68
C LEU A 380 3.61 -8.86 13.33
N SER A 381 2.28 -8.80 13.17
CA SER A 381 1.58 -9.02 11.89
C SER A 381 0.89 -7.76 11.35
N ARG A 382 1.04 -6.61 12.01
CA ARG A 382 0.54 -5.30 11.55
C ARG A 382 1.70 -4.36 11.21
N PHE A 383 2.43 -4.67 10.14
CA PHE A 383 3.20 -3.64 9.43
C PHE A 383 2.99 -3.74 7.92
N SER A 384 1.72 -3.64 7.50
CA SER A 384 1.34 -3.18 6.16
C SER A 384 -0.06 -2.55 6.18
N SER A 385 -0.25 -1.52 7.00
CA SER A 385 -1.49 -0.72 6.94
C SER A 385 -1.12 0.73 7.21
N HIS A 386 -0.91 1.49 6.14
CA HIS A 386 -0.76 2.94 6.17
C HIS A 386 -2.14 3.57 6.42
N ARG A 387 -2.33 4.24 7.57
CA ARG A 387 -3.45 5.16 7.78
C ARG A 387 -3.08 6.57 7.32
N ILE A 388 -3.88 7.08 6.39
CA ILE A 388 -4.01 8.50 6.04
C ILE A 388 -5.05 9.09 7.00
N LEU A 389 -4.65 10.07 7.81
CA LEU A 389 -5.57 10.82 8.67
C LEU A 389 -6.26 11.92 7.85
N SER A 390 -7.57 11.83 7.73
CA SER A 390 -8.48 12.88 7.26
C SER A 390 -8.87 13.78 8.45
N CYS A 391 -8.60 15.09 8.35
CA CYS A 391 -9.13 16.09 9.28
C CYS A 391 -10.47 16.63 8.77
N LYS A 392 -11.54 16.49 9.56
CA LYS A 392 -12.85 17.09 9.31
C LYS A 392 -12.90 18.57 9.76
N HIS A 393 -13.43 19.37 8.83
CA HIS A 393 -14.10 20.68 8.89
C HIS A 393 -14.38 21.34 10.25
N ALA A 394 -14.15 22.66 10.26
CA ALA A 394 -14.91 23.61 11.09
C ALA A 394 -15.63 24.61 10.15
N SER A 395 -16.95 24.66 10.29
CA SER A 395 -17.89 25.50 9.55
C SER A 395 -17.92 26.93 10.09
N PHE A 396 -17.95 27.95 9.24
CA PHE A 396 -18.52 29.27 9.57
C PHE A 396 -19.00 30.00 8.29
N VAL A 397 -20.29 30.34 8.29
CA VAL A 397 -21.02 31.26 7.38
C VAL A 397 -21.94 32.03 8.36
N PRO A 398 -22.19 33.37 8.28
CA PRO A 398 -22.71 34.00 7.07
C PRO A 398 -22.43 35.50 6.79
N SER A 399 -22.55 35.82 5.49
CA SER A 399 -23.23 36.98 4.87
C SER A 399 -22.65 38.41 4.92
N LEU A 400 -23.01 39.16 3.85
CA LEU A 400 -22.91 40.61 3.56
C LEU A 400 -21.62 41.01 2.79
N LEU A 401 -21.62 41.72 1.67
CA LEU A 401 -22.63 42.49 0.92
C LEU A 401 -22.15 42.68 -0.53
N TYR A 402 -23.13 42.82 -1.43
CA TYR A 402 -23.04 43.37 -2.77
C TYR A 402 -22.28 44.72 -2.82
N THR A 403 -21.35 44.87 -3.75
CA THR A 403 -21.15 46.13 -4.51
C THR A 403 -20.68 45.82 -5.94
N SER A 404 -21.40 46.40 -6.91
CA SER A 404 -21.14 46.42 -8.36
C SER A 404 -19.99 47.40 -8.74
N PRO A 405 -19.52 47.41 -10.00
CA PRO A 405 -18.11 47.64 -10.35
C PRO A 405 -17.75 49.10 -10.55
N ASN A 406 -16.47 49.41 -10.38
CA ASN A 406 -15.87 50.68 -10.80
C ASN A 406 -15.52 50.59 -12.31
N PRO A 407 -16.11 51.43 -13.19
CA PRO A 407 -15.84 51.42 -14.61
C PRO A 407 -14.78 52.48 -14.93
N ASP A 408 -13.52 52.11 -15.10
CA ASP A 408 -12.54 52.92 -15.86
C ASP A 408 -11.19 52.21 -15.94
N ILE A 409 -11.07 51.22 -16.82
CA ILE A 409 -9.82 50.97 -17.55
C ILE A 409 -10.20 50.63 -18.98
N GLN A 410 -10.03 51.61 -19.86
CA GLN A 410 -10.14 51.46 -21.30
C GLN A 410 -9.22 50.33 -21.79
N THR A 411 -9.84 49.37 -22.46
CA THR A 411 -9.23 48.26 -23.18
C THR A 411 -8.22 48.73 -24.21
N LYS A 412 -6.93 48.58 -23.92
CA LYS A 412 -5.93 48.33 -24.97
C LYS A 412 -6.16 46.91 -25.48
N MET A 413 -6.31 46.74 -26.79
CA MET A 413 -6.32 45.40 -27.40
C MET A 413 -5.08 44.62 -26.95
N PRO A 414 -5.21 43.30 -26.66
CA PRO A 414 -4.10 42.54 -26.10
C PRO A 414 -2.93 42.50 -27.09
N GLN A 415 -1.73 42.81 -26.58
CA GLN A 415 -0.46 42.48 -27.23
C GLN A 415 -0.46 41.00 -27.59
N GLN A 416 0.05 40.66 -28.79
CA GLN A 416 0.18 39.28 -29.23
C GLN A 416 0.94 38.46 -28.18
N LEU A 417 0.31 37.41 -27.65
CA LEU A 417 0.88 36.50 -26.66
C LEU A 417 1.45 35.28 -27.40
N ILE A 418 2.76 35.30 -27.66
CA ILE A 418 3.48 34.18 -28.27
C ILE A 418 4.21 33.39 -27.19
N SER A 419 3.91 32.09 -27.08
CA SER A 419 4.68 31.13 -26.30
C SER A 419 5.79 30.53 -27.18
N ARG A 420 7.04 30.57 -26.73
CA ARG A 420 8.22 30.04 -27.44
C ARG A 420 8.96 29.07 -26.52
N ASN A 421 9.55 28.00 -27.05
CA ASN A 421 10.42 27.17 -26.22
C ASN A 421 11.63 27.97 -25.75
N VAL A 422 12.06 27.71 -24.52
CA VAL A 422 13.25 28.35 -23.95
C VAL A 422 14.52 27.81 -24.60
N ASP A 423 14.56 26.50 -24.83
CA ASP A 423 15.71 25.81 -25.41
C ASP A 423 15.46 25.36 -26.86
N PRO A 424 16.50 25.37 -27.71
CA PRO A 424 16.40 24.86 -29.06
C PRO A 424 16.18 23.35 -29.06
N TYR A 425 15.59 22.86 -30.15
CA TYR A 425 15.39 21.44 -30.37
C TYR A 425 16.74 20.69 -30.47
N HIS A 426 16.88 19.59 -29.72
CA HIS A 426 18.03 18.71 -29.75
C HIS A 426 17.57 17.26 -29.80
N ASN A 427 18.08 16.50 -30.77
CA ASN A 427 17.92 15.04 -30.85
C ASN A 427 19.27 14.32 -30.68
N ASP A 428 20.19 14.95 -29.95
CA ASP A 428 21.52 14.42 -29.71
C ASP A 428 21.50 13.58 -28.42
N PRO A 429 21.67 12.26 -28.49
CA PRO A 429 21.65 11.39 -27.32
C PRO A 429 22.67 11.78 -26.24
N SER A 430 23.78 12.43 -26.61
CA SER A 430 24.80 12.89 -25.65
C SER A 430 24.31 14.00 -24.72
N LYS A 431 23.24 14.70 -25.11
CA LYS A 431 22.60 15.74 -24.32
C LYS A 431 21.45 15.22 -23.43
N LEU A 432 21.04 13.97 -23.59
CA LEU A 432 19.97 13.35 -22.82
C LEU A 432 20.51 12.85 -21.47
N TYR A 433 19.77 13.07 -20.39
CA TYR A 433 20.13 12.60 -19.06
C TYR A 433 18.92 12.49 -18.14
N LEU A 434 18.97 11.51 -17.25
CA LEU A 434 17.99 11.31 -16.19
C LEU A 434 18.23 12.26 -15.02
N GLY A 435 17.14 12.59 -14.32
CA GLY A 435 17.14 13.46 -13.17
C GLY A 435 17.61 14.89 -13.44
N TYR A 436 17.82 15.61 -12.34
CA TYR A 436 18.28 17.00 -12.34
C TYR A 436 19.80 17.08 -12.16
N ARG A 437 20.44 17.95 -12.95
CA ARG A 437 21.83 18.41 -12.78
C ARG A 437 21.84 19.77 -12.07
N GLU A 438 23.03 20.24 -11.68
CA GLU A 438 23.21 21.50 -10.95
C GLU A 438 22.48 22.71 -11.57
N GLN A 439 22.43 22.79 -12.90
CA GLN A 439 21.75 23.87 -13.61
C GLN A 439 20.21 23.78 -13.50
N ASP A 440 19.65 22.58 -13.41
CA ASP A 440 18.21 22.35 -13.31
C ASP A 440 17.70 22.78 -11.93
N TYR A 441 18.52 22.58 -10.89
CA TYR A 441 18.22 23.03 -9.52
C TYR A 441 18.16 24.57 -9.37
N LYS A 442 18.61 25.33 -10.38
CA LYS A 442 18.49 26.80 -10.40
C LYS A 442 17.13 27.26 -10.91
N LYS A 443 16.31 26.37 -11.48
CA LYS A 443 15.00 26.71 -12.03
C LYS A 443 13.99 26.92 -10.88
N PRO A 444 13.00 27.83 -11.03
CA PRO A 444 12.04 28.15 -9.97
C PRO A 444 11.23 26.94 -9.46
N TRP A 445 10.92 26.00 -10.35
CA TRP A 445 10.16 24.79 -10.04
C TRP A 445 11.00 23.64 -9.49
N ALA A 446 12.32 23.80 -9.33
CA ALA A 446 13.20 22.71 -8.90
C ALA A 446 12.87 22.15 -7.51
N LYS A 447 12.22 22.94 -6.65
CA LYS A 447 11.73 22.48 -5.34
C LYS A 447 10.68 21.37 -5.43
N TYR A 448 10.03 21.20 -6.58
CA TYR A 448 9.09 20.11 -6.83
C TYR A 448 9.78 18.84 -7.34
N PHE A 449 11.08 18.89 -7.66
CA PHE A 449 11.81 17.70 -8.09
C PHE A 449 11.99 16.76 -6.90
N ASN A 450 11.41 15.57 -7.00
CA ASN A 450 11.55 14.52 -6.01
C ASN A 450 11.91 13.21 -6.70
N PRO A 451 13.19 12.75 -6.64
CA PRO A 451 13.61 11.54 -7.33
C PRO A 451 12.97 10.25 -6.77
N ASN A 452 12.31 10.33 -5.60
CA ASN A 452 11.65 9.20 -4.97
C ASN A 452 10.23 9.04 -5.54
N VAL A 453 10.15 8.37 -6.69
CA VAL A 453 8.88 7.99 -7.33
C VAL A 453 8.30 6.79 -6.59
N ALA A 454 7.04 6.89 -6.16
CA ALA A 454 6.35 5.75 -5.56
C ALA A 454 6.15 4.66 -6.63
N LEU A 455 6.19 3.40 -6.20
CA LEU A 455 5.82 2.29 -7.07
C LEU A 455 4.35 2.38 -7.46
N ILE A 456 3.96 1.62 -8.48
CA ILE A 456 2.57 1.48 -8.91
C ILE A 456 1.65 1.06 -7.75
N SER A 457 0.37 1.41 -7.84
CA SER A 457 -0.62 1.02 -6.83
C SER A 457 -0.95 -0.48 -6.90
N ASP A 458 -1.48 -1.02 -5.80
CA ASP A 458 -1.95 -2.41 -5.72
C ASP A 458 -2.96 -2.76 -6.83
N GLU A 459 -3.82 -1.83 -7.26
CA GLU A 459 -4.77 -2.05 -8.35
C GLU A 459 -4.10 -2.18 -9.71
N VAL A 460 -3.06 -1.38 -9.96
CA VAL A 460 -2.26 -1.45 -11.20
C VAL A 460 -1.44 -2.75 -11.19
N GLU A 461 -0.84 -3.12 -10.05
CA GLU A 461 -0.12 -4.39 -9.89
C GLU A 461 -1.03 -5.60 -10.13
N LYS A 462 -2.24 -5.62 -9.54
CA LYS A 462 -3.24 -6.66 -9.81
C LYS A 462 -3.62 -6.72 -11.28
N GLY A 463 -3.76 -5.56 -11.93
CA GLY A 463 -4.02 -5.46 -13.37
C GLY A 463 -2.89 -6.08 -14.21
N LEU A 464 -1.63 -5.83 -13.85
CA LEU A 464 -0.44 -6.42 -14.49
C LEU A 464 -0.38 -7.95 -14.33
N ILE A 465 -0.71 -8.45 -13.14
CA ILE A 465 -0.75 -9.90 -12.84
C ILE A 465 -1.86 -10.59 -13.65
N CYS A 466 -3.01 -9.93 -13.80
CA CYS A 466 -4.15 -10.48 -14.56
C CYS A 466 -4.01 -10.33 -16.09
N SER A 467 -2.95 -9.66 -16.56
CA SER A 467 -2.72 -9.40 -17.98
C SER A 467 -1.72 -10.40 -18.59
N PRO A 468 -1.87 -10.76 -19.89
CA PRO A 468 -2.88 -10.23 -20.82
C PRO A 468 -4.29 -10.78 -20.56
N TRP A 469 -5.28 -9.91 -20.73
CA TRP A 469 -6.69 -10.33 -20.72
C TRP A 469 -7.07 -11.00 -22.05
N ALA A 470 -8.22 -11.70 -22.05
CA ALA A 470 -8.75 -12.32 -23.25
C ALA A 470 -9.10 -11.26 -24.33
N SER A 471 -8.63 -11.47 -25.56
CA SER A 471 -8.78 -10.49 -26.66
C SER A 471 -10.20 -10.00 -26.96
N PRO A 472 -11.30 -10.77 -26.76
CA PRO A 472 -12.65 -10.24 -26.95
C PRO A 472 -13.06 -9.12 -25.97
N LEU A 473 -12.30 -8.93 -24.88
CA LEU A 473 -12.53 -7.86 -23.91
C LEU A 473 -11.88 -6.52 -24.32
N GLY A 474 -10.92 -6.56 -25.26
CA GLY A 474 -10.29 -5.38 -25.80
C GLY A 474 -11.18 -4.66 -26.83
N TYR A 475 -10.99 -3.34 -26.95
CA TYR A 475 -11.66 -2.50 -27.94
C TYR A 475 -10.64 -1.55 -28.58
N GLY A 476 -10.97 -1.03 -29.76
CA GLY A 476 -10.11 -0.09 -30.51
C GLY A 476 -10.30 1.39 -30.09
N PRO A 477 -9.41 2.31 -30.52
CA PRO A 477 -9.57 3.74 -30.28
C PRO A 477 -10.85 4.30 -30.90
N SER A 478 -11.33 3.70 -31.99
CA SER A 478 -12.58 4.04 -32.67
C SER A 478 -13.81 3.84 -31.78
N GLU A 479 -13.76 2.92 -30.81
CA GLU A 479 -14.84 2.64 -29.85
C GLU A 479 -14.78 3.52 -28.59
N ALA A 480 -13.71 4.30 -28.40
CA ALA A 480 -13.48 5.05 -27.16
C ALA A 480 -14.57 6.09 -26.86
N HIS A 481 -15.19 6.67 -27.89
CA HIS A 481 -16.29 7.63 -27.76
C HIS A 481 -17.54 7.04 -27.11
N ASP A 482 -17.76 5.74 -27.23
CA ASP A 482 -18.86 5.06 -26.56
C ASP A 482 -18.39 4.53 -25.20
N ARG A 483 -17.28 3.78 -25.19
CA ARG A 483 -16.76 3.09 -24.00
C ARG A 483 -16.44 4.03 -22.85
N LEU A 484 -15.64 5.07 -23.08
CA LEU A 484 -15.18 5.96 -22.01
C LEU A 484 -16.27 6.93 -21.51
N LEU A 485 -17.39 7.06 -22.23
CA LEU A 485 -18.52 7.88 -21.86
C LEU A 485 -19.64 7.09 -21.15
N ARG A 486 -19.47 5.79 -20.93
CA ARG A 486 -20.41 4.98 -20.13
C ARG A 486 -20.26 5.30 -18.63
N PRO A 487 -21.37 5.24 -17.86
CA PRO A 487 -21.30 5.36 -16.41
C PRO A 487 -20.56 4.17 -15.80
N GLY A 488 -19.91 4.39 -14.66
CA GLY A 488 -19.18 3.35 -13.95
C GLY A 488 -17.80 3.06 -14.56
N TYR A 489 -17.38 1.80 -14.50
CA TYR A 489 -16.04 1.36 -14.87
C TYR A 489 -16.11 0.29 -15.97
N GLU A 490 -15.12 0.30 -16.86
CA GLU A 490 -14.95 -0.76 -17.85
C GLU A 490 -14.42 -2.04 -17.18
N THR A 491 -14.52 -3.16 -17.91
CA THR A 491 -14.00 -4.46 -17.42
C THR A 491 -12.50 -4.39 -17.13
N ILE A 492 -11.76 -3.66 -17.96
CA ILE A 492 -10.31 -3.48 -17.85
C ILE A 492 -10.02 -2.00 -17.59
N GLU A 493 -10.01 -1.60 -16.31
CA GLU A 493 -9.50 -0.29 -15.87
C GLU A 493 -8.00 -0.32 -15.58
N ASN A 494 -7.45 -1.50 -15.25
CA ASN A 494 -6.03 -1.75 -15.06
C ASN A 494 -5.68 -3.07 -15.75
N GLY A 495 -4.84 -3.02 -16.78
CA GLY A 495 -4.36 -4.21 -17.50
C GLY A 495 -4.14 -3.95 -18.98
N PHE A 496 -3.69 -4.97 -19.70
CA PHE A 496 -3.51 -4.91 -21.15
C PHE A 496 -4.08 -6.12 -21.88
N VAL A 497 -4.45 -5.90 -23.14
CA VAL A 497 -5.12 -6.89 -24.00
C VAL A 497 -4.84 -6.63 -25.47
N ALA A 498 -4.61 -7.68 -26.24
CA ALA A 498 -4.52 -7.58 -27.70
C ALA A 498 -5.90 -7.32 -28.31
N THR A 499 -6.00 -6.33 -29.19
CA THR A 499 -7.23 -5.98 -29.91
C THR A 499 -7.30 -6.68 -31.26
N LYS A 500 -8.50 -6.73 -31.85
CA LYS A 500 -8.71 -7.27 -33.21
C LYS A 500 -8.03 -6.46 -34.31
N GLU A 501 -7.65 -5.22 -34.01
CA GLU A 501 -7.06 -4.27 -34.97
C GLU A 501 -5.54 -4.38 -35.08
N GLY A 502 -4.93 -5.29 -34.30
CA GLY A 502 -3.50 -5.54 -34.26
C GLY A 502 -2.73 -4.63 -33.30
N THR A 503 -3.43 -3.92 -32.42
CA THR A 503 -2.84 -3.12 -31.33
C THR A 503 -3.02 -3.81 -30.00
N THR A 504 -2.24 -3.42 -29.00
CA THR A 504 -2.44 -3.76 -27.60
C THR A 504 -3.11 -2.57 -26.93
N MET A 505 -4.30 -2.78 -26.36
CA MET A 505 -4.95 -1.81 -25.51
C MET A 505 -4.37 -1.94 -24.10
N ILE A 506 -3.90 -0.83 -23.54
CA ILE A 506 -3.36 -0.74 -22.18
C ILE A 506 -4.22 0.23 -21.40
N ALA A 507 -4.68 -0.17 -20.22
CA ALA A 507 -5.51 0.63 -19.33
C ALA A 507 -4.81 0.81 -17.98
N VAL A 508 -4.79 2.04 -17.50
CA VAL A 508 -4.31 2.39 -16.16
C VAL A 508 -5.27 3.39 -15.54
N ARG A 509 -5.71 3.13 -14.31
CA ARG A 509 -6.49 4.07 -13.50
C ARG A 509 -5.66 4.56 -12.34
N THR A 510 -5.52 5.88 -12.23
CA THR A 510 -4.78 6.55 -11.17
C THR A 510 -5.73 7.41 -10.33
N ASP A 511 -5.61 7.33 -9.01
CA ASP A 511 -6.30 8.26 -8.10
C ASP A 511 -5.55 9.61 -8.11
N MET A 512 -6.28 10.69 -8.41
CA MET A 512 -5.74 12.05 -8.50
C MET A 512 -6.06 12.90 -7.26
N GLY A 513 -6.77 12.33 -6.27
CA GLY A 513 -7.12 13.01 -5.02
C GLY A 513 -8.21 14.09 -5.16
N ASP A 514 -8.22 15.03 -4.21
CA ASP A 514 -9.21 16.09 -4.03
C ASP A 514 -8.82 17.45 -4.65
N GLY A 515 -7.59 17.58 -5.17
CA GLY A 515 -7.06 18.84 -5.71
C GLY A 515 -7.84 19.40 -6.91
N GLU A 516 -7.83 20.72 -7.13
CA GLU A 516 -8.56 21.41 -8.21
C GLU A 516 -8.23 20.95 -9.67
N LYS A 517 -8.92 21.50 -10.69
CA LYS A 517 -8.61 21.17 -12.09
C LYS A 517 -7.29 21.83 -12.45
N HIS A 518 -6.28 21.03 -12.79
CA HIS A 518 -4.98 21.55 -13.21
C HIS A 518 -4.60 20.99 -14.58
N HIS A 519 -4.20 21.87 -15.49
CA HIS A 519 -3.73 21.50 -16.82
C HIS A 519 -2.40 22.18 -17.04
N LEU A 520 -1.33 21.42 -17.13
CA LEU A 520 -0.02 21.96 -17.44
C LEU A 520 0.61 21.11 -18.53
N LEU A 521 0.91 21.76 -19.66
CA LEU A 521 1.82 21.22 -20.66
C LEU A 521 3.23 21.31 -20.08
N LEU A 522 3.78 20.18 -19.66
CA LEU A 522 5.13 20.15 -19.10
C LEU A 522 6.13 20.03 -20.25
N THR A 523 6.85 21.11 -20.56
CA THR A 523 7.95 21.10 -21.53
C THR A 523 9.30 21.34 -20.83
N GLY A 524 10.42 21.00 -21.51
CA GLY A 524 11.76 21.21 -20.97
C GLY A 524 12.04 20.43 -19.68
N GLU A 525 12.71 21.06 -18.71
CA GLU A 525 13.12 20.42 -17.45
C GLU A 525 11.95 20.12 -16.52
N ILE A 526 10.77 20.69 -16.78
CA ILE A 526 9.54 20.42 -16.03
C ILE A 526 9.04 19.01 -16.33
N TYR A 527 9.29 18.50 -17.53
CA TYR A 527 8.93 17.14 -17.92
C TYR A 527 9.56 16.09 -17.02
N LYS A 528 10.78 16.34 -16.57
CA LYS A 528 11.51 15.46 -15.64
C LYS A 528 10.95 15.46 -14.23
N LEU A 529 10.17 16.47 -13.83
CA LEU A 529 9.43 16.43 -12.55
C LEU A 529 8.40 15.31 -12.55
N TRP A 530 7.84 15.00 -13.73
CA TRP A 530 6.74 14.05 -13.88
C TRP A 530 7.20 12.60 -13.65
N HIS A 531 8.33 12.21 -14.21
CA HIS A 531 8.97 10.93 -13.92
C HIS A 531 10.50 11.06 -13.84
N PRO A 532 11.07 11.45 -12.69
CA PRO A 532 12.51 11.69 -12.50
C PRO A 532 13.45 10.55 -12.92
N GLN A 533 12.96 9.32 -12.85
CA GLN A 533 13.72 8.10 -13.16
C GLN A 533 13.61 7.66 -14.64
N ALA A 534 12.74 8.29 -15.45
CA ALA A 534 12.46 7.85 -16.83
C ALA A 534 12.52 8.98 -17.86
N HIS A 535 12.01 10.16 -17.53
CA HIS A 535 11.93 11.29 -18.45
C HIS A 535 13.30 11.97 -18.61
N GLN A 536 13.80 12.05 -19.83
CA GLN A 536 15.07 12.71 -20.12
C GLN A 536 14.91 14.05 -20.80
N TYR A 537 13.97 14.16 -21.75
CA TYR A 537 13.84 15.34 -22.57
C TYR A 537 12.45 15.44 -23.18
N THR A 538 11.97 16.66 -23.34
CA THR A 538 10.83 16.95 -24.19
C THR A 538 11.01 18.29 -24.89
N TRP A 539 10.45 18.41 -26.10
CA TRP A 539 10.42 19.64 -26.87
C TRP A 539 9.10 19.79 -27.61
N ARG A 540 8.53 20.99 -27.62
CA ARG A 540 7.24 21.26 -28.27
C ARG A 540 7.44 21.74 -29.70
N ASN A 541 6.79 21.09 -30.64
CA ASN A 541 6.64 21.54 -32.02
C ASN A 541 5.19 22.00 -32.28
N PRO A 542 4.95 23.13 -32.97
CA PRO A 542 5.93 24.10 -33.47
C PRO A 542 6.65 24.85 -32.35
N ASP A 543 7.80 25.47 -32.63
CA ASP A 543 8.56 26.21 -31.61
C ASP A 543 7.80 27.41 -31.03
N GLU A 544 7.00 28.07 -31.86
CA GLU A 544 6.20 29.24 -31.48
C GLU A 544 4.71 28.91 -31.55
N LEU A 545 3.97 29.35 -30.54
CA LEU A 545 2.52 29.21 -30.47
C LEU A 545 1.87 30.54 -30.13
N ASP A 546 0.99 31.00 -31.01
CA ASP A 546 0.12 32.12 -30.71
C ASP A 546 -1.03 31.66 -29.79
N ILE A 547 -1.03 32.17 -28.56
CA ILE A 547 -2.04 31.90 -27.54
C ILE A 547 -2.97 33.09 -27.29
N THR A 548 -2.86 34.16 -28.07
CA THR A 548 -3.57 35.44 -27.88
C THR A 548 -5.09 35.26 -27.78
N HIS A 549 -5.65 34.34 -28.57
CA HIS A 549 -7.08 34.07 -28.63
C HIS A 549 -7.48 32.71 -28.03
N LYS A 550 -6.56 32.05 -27.30
CA LYS A 550 -6.79 30.73 -26.72
C LYS A 550 -7.28 30.85 -25.28
N SER A 551 -8.60 30.83 -25.16
CA SER A 551 -9.33 31.06 -23.91
C SER A 551 -9.26 29.89 -22.92
N SER A 552 -9.13 28.66 -23.42
CA SER A 552 -9.05 27.44 -22.61
C SER A 552 -7.66 26.79 -22.66
N TYR A 553 -7.31 26.02 -21.63
CA TYR A 553 -6.05 25.25 -21.63
C TYR A 553 -6.00 24.20 -22.74
N ALA A 554 -7.14 23.62 -23.12
CA ALA A 554 -7.22 22.65 -24.22
C ALA A 554 -6.80 23.26 -25.56
N GLU A 555 -7.27 24.48 -25.86
CA GLU A 555 -6.90 25.19 -27.09
C GLU A 555 -5.39 25.45 -27.17
N ARG A 556 -4.70 25.54 -26.02
CA ARG A 556 -3.25 25.79 -25.94
C ARG A 556 -2.41 24.57 -26.33
N TYR A 557 -2.92 23.35 -26.25
CA TYR A 557 -2.17 22.16 -26.69
C TYR A 557 -2.72 21.44 -27.91
N ILE A 558 -3.99 21.57 -28.24
CA ILE A 558 -4.53 20.87 -29.42
C ILE A 558 -3.77 21.32 -30.68
N GLY A 559 -3.29 20.35 -31.46
CA GLY A 559 -2.50 20.57 -32.68
C GLY A 559 -1.00 20.73 -32.46
N ILE A 560 -0.49 20.62 -31.24
CA ILE A 560 0.96 20.60 -30.97
C ILE A 560 1.49 19.16 -30.95
N PHE A 561 2.79 19.01 -31.16
CA PHE A 561 3.52 17.76 -31.02
C PHE A 561 4.53 17.88 -29.87
N SER A 562 4.57 16.90 -28.99
CA SER A 562 5.60 16.75 -27.97
C SER A 562 6.62 15.72 -28.45
N PHE A 563 7.84 16.16 -28.71
CA PHE A 563 8.98 15.32 -29.05
C PHE A 563 9.66 14.89 -27.76
N ILE A 564 9.62 13.61 -27.43
CA ILE A 564 9.97 13.09 -26.11
C ILE A 564 11.09 12.06 -26.25
N ASN A 565 12.04 12.11 -25.33
CA ASN A 565 12.96 11.01 -25.08
C ASN A 565 12.81 10.56 -23.63
N GLU A 566 12.49 9.29 -23.44
CA GLU A 566 12.25 8.70 -22.13
C GLU A 566 12.53 7.21 -22.10
N TYR A 567 12.70 6.67 -20.89
CA TYR A 567 12.79 5.24 -20.69
C TYR A 567 11.41 4.64 -20.51
N LEU A 568 11.11 3.61 -21.31
CA LEU A 568 10.03 2.67 -21.05
C LEU A 568 10.69 1.34 -20.63
N GLY A 569 10.56 1.00 -19.36
CA GLY A 569 11.33 -0.09 -18.76
C GLY A 569 12.84 0.19 -18.86
N SER A 570 13.60 -0.72 -19.46
CA SER A 570 15.04 -0.56 -19.67
C SER A 570 15.41 0.13 -21.00
N HIS A 571 14.44 0.54 -21.82
CA HIS A 571 14.68 1.03 -23.18
C HIS A 571 14.46 2.53 -23.28
N CYS A 572 15.53 3.28 -23.56
CA CYS A 572 15.43 4.68 -23.96
C CYS A 572 14.79 4.75 -25.35
N THR A 573 13.69 5.48 -25.45
CA THR A 573 12.91 5.59 -26.67
C THR A 573 12.62 7.04 -26.99
N ASP A 574 12.79 7.40 -28.25
CA ASP A 574 12.27 8.62 -28.84
C ASP A 574 10.85 8.37 -29.37
N LEU A 575 9.95 9.30 -29.07
CA LEU A 575 8.56 9.21 -29.48
C LEU A 575 7.95 10.60 -29.68
N THR A 576 6.86 10.65 -30.45
CA THR A 576 6.06 11.87 -30.59
C THR A 576 4.64 11.66 -30.08
N VAL A 577 4.18 12.58 -29.23
CA VAL A 577 2.78 12.69 -28.81
C VAL A 577 2.17 13.88 -29.55
N ALA A 578 1.27 13.62 -30.50
CA ALA A 578 0.57 14.64 -31.28
C ALA A 578 -0.84 14.85 -30.73
N PHE A 579 -1.06 15.95 -30.02
CA PHE A 579 -2.33 16.21 -29.35
C PHE A 579 -3.43 16.59 -30.34
N ILE A 580 -4.60 15.95 -30.21
CA ILE A 580 -5.74 16.10 -31.10
C ILE A 580 -6.99 16.53 -30.33
N ASP A 581 -7.97 17.12 -31.02
CA ASP A 581 -9.26 17.35 -30.39
C ASP A 581 -9.95 15.99 -30.17
N PRO A 582 -10.55 15.72 -28.98
CA PRO A 582 -11.33 14.49 -28.75
C PRO A 582 -12.39 14.19 -29.83
N LYS A 583 -12.91 15.22 -30.51
CA LYS A 583 -13.86 15.08 -31.63
C LYS A 583 -13.29 14.26 -32.79
N GLU A 584 -11.98 14.25 -33.00
CA GLU A 584 -11.34 13.40 -34.03
C GLU A 584 -11.51 11.91 -33.76
N LEU A 585 -11.74 11.52 -32.50
CA LEU A 585 -12.07 10.14 -32.10
C LEU A 585 -13.59 9.92 -31.93
N GLY A 586 -14.41 10.87 -32.38
CA GLY A 586 -15.87 10.85 -32.23
C GLY A 586 -16.37 11.20 -30.83
N ILE A 587 -15.51 11.71 -29.94
CA ILE A 587 -15.86 12.01 -28.55
C ILE A 587 -16.56 13.37 -28.46
N GLU A 588 -17.84 13.35 -28.10
CA GLU A 588 -18.69 14.54 -27.92
C GLU A 588 -18.55 15.11 -26.50
N LYS A 589 -18.18 16.39 -26.39
CA LYS A 589 -17.98 17.10 -25.11
C LYS A 589 -19.29 17.36 -24.37
N GLU A 590 -20.41 17.33 -25.07
CA GLU A 590 -21.77 17.58 -24.55
C GLU A 590 -22.18 16.56 -23.49
N LYS A 591 -21.62 15.34 -23.53
CA LYS A 591 -21.90 14.27 -22.57
C LYS A 591 -21.05 14.36 -21.29
N TRP A 592 -19.98 15.16 -21.30
CA TRP A 592 -18.99 15.20 -20.22
C TRP A 592 -19.57 15.64 -18.87
N PRO A 593 -20.41 16.71 -18.77
CA PRO A 593 -20.94 17.15 -17.49
C PRO A 593 -21.76 16.07 -16.78
N LYS A 594 -22.54 15.28 -17.54
CA LYS A 594 -23.36 14.19 -16.98
C LYS A 594 -22.51 13.05 -16.41
N MET A 595 -21.34 12.81 -17.00
CA MET A 595 -20.43 11.73 -16.61
C MET A 595 -19.34 12.18 -15.63
N GLY A 596 -19.40 13.43 -15.16
CA GLY A 596 -18.37 14.01 -14.29
C GLY A 596 -17.01 14.16 -14.98
N ILE A 597 -16.95 14.11 -16.32
CA ILE A 597 -15.70 14.23 -17.06
C ILE A 597 -15.28 15.70 -17.07
N GLU A 598 -14.09 15.95 -16.57
CA GLU A 598 -13.57 17.29 -16.41
C GLU A 598 -12.64 17.70 -17.53
N THR A 599 -11.89 16.75 -18.09
CA THR A 599 -11.06 16.89 -19.29
C THR A 599 -10.78 15.54 -19.93
N MET A 600 -10.42 15.55 -21.21
CA MET A 600 -9.78 14.44 -21.91
C MET A 600 -8.63 14.96 -22.75
N VAL A 601 -7.43 14.44 -22.50
CA VAL A 601 -6.25 14.69 -23.33
C VAL A 601 -6.13 13.50 -24.29
N CYS A 602 -6.32 13.76 -25.57
CA CYS A 602 -6.23 12.75 -26.62
C CYS A 602 -5.01 13.05 -27.51
N ALA A 603 -4.27 12.03 -27.92
CA ALA A 603 -3.16 12.19 -28.84
C ALA A 603 -2.96 10.97 -29.74
N ARG A 604 -2.38 11.22 -30.93
CA ARG A 604 -1.75 10.18 -31.74
C ARG A 604 -0.33 9.95 -31.20
N ILE A 605 0.10 8.70 -31.16
CA ILE A 605 1.46 8.35 -30.75
C ILE A 605 2.25 7.95 -32.01
N GLY A 606 3.40 8.58 -32.22
CA GLY A 606 4.36 8.14 -33.23
C GLY A 606 5.02 6.83 -32.79
N THR A 607 5.33 5.95 -33.74
CA THR A 607 5.92 4.65 -33.43
C THR A 607 7.21 4.84 -32.63
N PRO A 608 7.33 4.24 -31.44
CA PRO A 608 8.55 4.28 -30.64
C PRO A 608 9.78 3.86 -31.47
N GLY A 609 10.84 4.68 -31.48
CA GLY A 609 12.08 4.37 -32.20
C GLY A 609 12.15 4.84 -33.67
N GLN A 610 11.15 5.54 -34.18
CA GLN A 610 11.12 6.03 -35.58
C GLN A 610 11.63 7.47 -35.77
N GLY A 611 12.16 8.12 -34.74
CA GLY A 611 12.41 9.56 -34.77
C GLY A 611 11.22 10.35 -34.24
N HIS A 612 11.46 11.64 -34.02
CA HIS A 612 10.38 12.60 -33.83
C HIS A 612 9.73 12.94 -35.17
N ILE A 613 8.44 12.65 -35.31
CA ILE A 613 7.66 12.81 -36.54
C ILE A 613 6.53 13.81 -36.37
N THR A 614 6.16 14.52 -37.44
CA THR A 614 5.00 15.43 -37.44
C THR A 614 3.90 15.01 -38.42
N GLU A 615 4.15 13.94 -39.17
CA GLU A 615 3.30 13.38 -40.21
C GLU A 615 3.50 11.86 -40.27
N ASN A 616 2.69 11.15 -41.07
CA ASN A 616 2.80 9.71 -41.29
C ASN A 616 2.57 8.83 -40.04
N PHE A 617 1.67 9.25 -39.15
CA PHE A 617 1.17 8.39 -38.07
C PHE A 617 0.45 7.15 -38.64
N ASP A 618 0.55 6.02 -37.94
CA ASP A 618 0.02 4.72 -38.39
C ASP A 618 -1.52 4.62 -38.42
N GLY A 619 -2.22 5.63 -37.91
CA GLY A 619 -3.68 5.68 -37.82
C GLY A 619 -4.29 4.70 -36.81
N LYS A 620 -3.48 4.06 -35.96
CA LYS A 620 -3.92 3.05 -34.97
C LYS A 620 -3.34 3.30 -33.58
N SER A 621 -2.28 4.09 -33.47
CA SER A 621 -1.58 4.38 -32.23
C SER A 621 -2.11 5.65 -31.56
N TYR A 622 -2.77 5.49 -30.41
CA TYR A 622 -3.44 6.58 -29.70
C TYR A 622 -3.27 6.47 -28.19
N LEU A 623 -3.35 7.61 -27.51
CA LEU A 623 -3.60 7.68 -26.07
C LEU A 623 -4.80 8.56 -25.76
N ILE A 624 -5.46 8.23 -24.66
CA ILE A 624 -6.49 9.06 -24.02
C ILE A 624 -6.21 9.07 -22.52
N HIS A 625 -6.13 10.26 -21.95
CA HIS A 625 -6.14 10.52 -20.51
C HIS A 625 -7.43 11.25 -20.14
N GLN A 626 -8.37 10.54 -19.52
CA GLN A 626 -9.64 11.10 -19.06
C GLN A 626 -9.57 11.43 -17.57
N ILE A 627 -9.77 12.69 -17.20
CA ILE A 627 -9.97 13.07 -15.79
C ILE A 627 -11.47 13.10 -15.51
N ARG A 628 -11.90 12.29 -14.54
CA ARG A 628 -13.29 12.20 -14.11
C ARG A 628 -13.40 12.52 -12.62
N ARG A 629 -14.38 13.32 -12.25
CA ARG A 629 -14.76 13.57 -10.86
C ARG A 629 -15.84 12.56 -10.44
N GLY A 630 -15.56 11.81 -9.39
CA GLY A 630 -16.49 10.90 -8.74
C GLY A 630 -17.57 11.65 -7.95
N GLN A 631 -18.59 10.92 -7.50
CA GLN A 631 -19.66 11.48 -6.67
C GLN A 631 -19.17 11.90 -5.28
N ASP A 632 -18.07 11.30 -4.81
CA ASP A 632 -17.37 11.65 -3.58
C ASP A 632 -16.51 12.93 -3.71
N GLY A 633 -16.50 13.56 -4.89
CA GLY A 633 -15.75 14.77 -5.19
C GLY A 633 -14.29 14.55 -5.55
N LYS A 634 -13.77 13.32 -5.39
CA LYS A 634 -12.41 12.94 -5.78
C LYS A 634 -12.28 12.83 -7.29
N ARG A 635 -11.05 12.95 -7.78
CA ARG A 635 -10.73 12.81 -9.19
C ARG A 635 -9.96 11.53 -9.43
N GLU A 636 -10.23 10.92 -10.57
CA GLU A 636 -9.47 9.82 -11.10
C GLU A 636 -9.02 10.15 -12.52
N LEU A 637 -7.85 9.63 -12.88
CA LEU A 637 -7.32 9.64 -14.23
C LEU A 637 -7.49 8.23 -14.81
N ARG A 638 -8.23 8.12 -15.91
CA ARG A 638 -8.40 6.90 -16.68
C ARG A 638 -7.59 7.02 -17.97
N SER A 639 -6.48 6.31 -18.01
CA SER A 639 -5.57 6.27 -19.15
C SER A 639 -5.89 5.07 -20.05
N ARG A 640 -5.89 5.29 -21.36
CA ARG A 640 -5.98 4.25 -22.39
C ARG A 640 -4.90 4.50 -23.43
N PHE A 641 -4.17 3.45 -23.78
CA PHE A 641 -3.23 3.45 -24.88
C PHE A 641 -3.61 2.35 -25.86
N TRP A 642 -3.44 2.61 -27.15
CA TRP A 642 -3.50 1.62 -28.21
C TRP A 642 -2.21 1.75 -28.98
N LEU A 643 -1.37 0.70 -28.98
CA LEU A 643 -0.07 0.70 -29.67
C LEU A 643 0.23 -0.71 -30.18
N PRO A 644 1.00 -0.88 -31.25
CA PRO A 644 1.54 -2.18 -31.65
C PRO A 644 2.68 -2.62 -30.69
N ALA A 645 2.34 -2.78 -29.42
CA ALA A 645 3.28 -3.09 -28.35
C ALA A 645 3.26 -4.59 -28.03
N PRO A 646 4.42 -5.28 -28.06
CA PRO A 646 4.53 -6.64 -27.51
C PRO A 646 4.27 -6.63 -25.99
N GLU A 647 3.99 -7.79 -25.42
CA GLU A 647 3.61 -7.92 -24.00
C GLU A 647 4.60 -7.26 -23.03
N GLY A 648 5.91 -7.41 -23.26
CA GLY A 648 6.94 -6.75 -22.44
C GLY A 648 6.81 -5.22 -22.47
N ALA A 649 6.68 -4.63 -23.66
CA ALA A 649 6.51 -3.19 -23.81
C ALA A 649 5.17 -2.69 -23.24
N ALA A 650 4.12 -3.50 -23.34
CA ALA A 650 2.82 -3.19 -22.74
C ALA A 650 2.88 -3.18 -21.20
N ARG A 651 3.62 -4.13 -20.61
CA ARG A 651 3.93 -4.13 -19.17
C ARG A 651 4.71 -2.89 -18.77
N ASP A 652 5.79 -2.58 -19.48
CA ASP A 652 6.66 -1.44 -19.19
C ASP A 652 5.89 -0.12 -19.25
N LEU A 653 5.04 0.08 -20.28
CA LEU A 653 4.21 1.27 -20.41
C LEU A 653 3.12 1.34 -19.32
N MET A 654 2.54 0.21 -18.93
CA MET A 654 1.56 0.17 -17.84
C MET A 654 2.21 0.57 -16.49
N VAL A 655 3.42 0.10 -16.22
CA VAL A 655 4.20 0.48 -15.03
C VAL A 655 4.57 1.96 -15.09
N HIS A 656 5.12 2.42 -16.22
CA HIS A 656 5.50 3.81 -16.45
C HIS A 656 4.34 4.77 -16.20
N CYS A 657 3.18 4.51 -16.81
CA CYS A 657 1.98 5.32 -16.64
C CYS A 657 1.48 5.31 -15.19
N GLY A 658 1.48 4.15 -14.53
CA GLY A 658 1.08 4.03 -13.14
C GLY A 658 1.96 4.86 -12.20
N MET A 659 3.27 4.87 -12.44
CA MET A 659 4.24 5.62 -11.64
C MET A 659 4.18 7.13 -11.91
N GLU A 660 4.28 7.56 -13.18
CA GLU A 660 4.32 8.98 -13.54
C GLU A 660 3.05 9.72 -13.11
N MET A 661 1.87 9.13 -13.32
CA MET A 661 0.60 9.79 -13.07
C MET A 661 0.35 9.91 -11.56
N SER A 662 0.69 8.87 -10.80
CA SER A 662 0.59 8.88 -9.34
C SER A 662 1.58 9.88 -8.74
N HIS A 663 2.79 9.98 -9.30
CA HIS A 663 3.80 10.95 -8.87
C HIS A 663 3.34 12.39 -9.15
N LEU A 664 2.86 12.65 -10.37
CA LEU A 664 2.35 13.96 -10.77
C LEU A 664 1.22 14.43 -9.86
N ALA A 665 0.31 13.54 -9.47
CA ALA A 665 -0.80 13.85 -8.57
C ALA A 665 -0.35 14.45 -7.23
N THR A 666 0.87 14.14 -6.77
CA THR A 666 1.38 14.62 -5.47
C THR A 666 1.76 16.10 -5.45
N PHE A 667 2.06 16.71 -6.60
CA PHE A 667 2.56 18.09 -6.66
C PHE A 667 1.92 18.97 -7.72
N LEU A 668 1.21 18.39 -8.70
CA LEU A 668 0.59 19.15 -9.79
C LEU A 668 -0.30 20.30 -9.31
N PRO A 669 -1.15 20.15 -8.27
CA PRO A 669 -1.94 21.28 -7.74
C PRO A 669 -1.08 22.46 -7.30
N ALA A 670 -0.05 22.21 -6.51
CA ALA A 670 0.83 23.25 -6.00
C ALA A 670 1.66 23.89 -7.12
N LEU A 671 2.21 23.07 -8.02
CA LEU A 671 2.97 23.53 -9.18
C LEU A 671 2.10 24.41 -10.09
N PHE A 672 0.87 23.99 -10.40
CA PHE A 672 -0.02 24.77 -11.23
C PHE A 672 -0.42 26.08 -10.57
N GLU A 673 -0.81 26.07 -9.29
CA GLU A 673 -1.19 27.30 -8.61
C GLU A 673 -0.07 28.35 -8.58
N GLU A 674 1.17 27.91 -8.44
CA GLU A 674 2.33 28.78 -8.45
C GLU A 674 2.69 29.29 -9.85
N PHE A 675 2.53 28.47 -10.89
CA PHE A 675 3.10 28.75 -12.21
C PHE A 675 2.10 28.89 -13.37
N LYS A 676 0.79 28.84 -13.14
CA LYS A 676 -0.25 28.94 -14.18
C LYS A 676 -0.23 30.21 -15.06
N TYR A 677 0.53 31.24 -14.66
CA TYR A 677 0.69 32.49 -15.39
C TYR A 677 2.11 32.73 -15.93
N THR A 678 3.05 31.83 -15.62
CA THR A 678 4.48 32.00 -15.92
C THR A 678 5.07 30.86 -16.76
N LEU A 679 4.34 29.76 -16.92
CA LEU A 679 4.67 28.63 -17.78
C LEU A 679 3.84 28.60 -19.08
#